data_AF-A0AAQ3MI61-F1
#
_entry.id   AF-A0AAQ3MI61-F1
#
_cell.length_a   1.000
_cell.length_b   1.000
_cell.length_c   1.000
_cell.angle_alpha   90.00
_cell.angle_beta   90.00
_cell.angle_gamma   90.00
#
_symmetry.space_group_name_H-M   'P 1'
#
loop_
_entity.id
_entity.type
_entity.pdbx_description
1 polymer ?
#
loop_
_entity_poly.entity_id
_entity_poly.type
_entity_poly.pdbx_seq_one_letter_code
_entity_poly.pdbx_strand_id
1 'polypeptide(L)'
;MIPVTDAIQIVLNASKRLPPLTVPLHDALGKVLAQDVRAPDPHPPYAASVKDGYAVIAADGPGEYPVIAESRAGDDALGVILSPGTVAYVTTGGPIPEGADAVVQVENTELLNDTSDGTKRVRILVQTTKGNDIRPVGVDIEKGAIVLTSGERLGASEIGLLATVGVTMVKVYPLPTVAVLSTGDELVEPTTGHLSRGQIRDSNRAMLLAAAVQLQCKVLDLGIAKDDKECLGMILDKAFASGINILITSGGVSMGDKDFIKPLLEKRGKVHFDKVLIKPGKPFTFAEIDFQSSESKILAFGLPGNPASSLVCFHLFVVPAIRLLAGWTDPHHLRVQARLHQPIKTDSFRPEYHRASVIWTDNDGTGNPGFVAVSTGHQVSSRLLSMKSANALLEFPATGRVVSAGTAVSAIIISDLRNMAFDENHRSSGAAFALPGIKSQKVTTDSSGDAEVRVAILTVSDTVAMGGGPDRRAVSVINSSSEKLGGARVVATAVVPDNVVKIQNILRRWSDIEQMDLIVTLGGTGFTPRDLTPEATKPLIEKETPGLLYVMMQESLKVTPFAMLSRSAAGIRGSTLIINMPGNPNAVAECMGALLPALKHGLKQIRGDKKEKHPRHVPHVDAVPADVWEQSYRLSTADDVSCSCCN
;
A
#
# COMPACT_ATOMS: atom_id res chain seq x y z
N MET A 1 12.71 40.68 3.82
CA MET A 1 12.94 39.23 4.02
C MET A 1 12.38 38.91 5.39
N ILE A 2 11.41 38.00 5.45
CA ILE A 2 10.66 37.74 6.68
C ILE A 2 11.21 36.51 7.43
N PRO A 3 11.06 36.42 8.77
CA PRO A 3 11.36 35.21 9.53
C PRO A 3 10.55 33.99 9.06
N VAL A 4 11.07 32.78 9.31
CA VAL A 4 10.38 31.52 8.94
C VAL A 4 9.07 31.35 9.70
N THR A 5 9.04 31.70 10.99
CA THR A 5 7.83 31.65 11.82
C THR A 5 6.71 32.51 11.23
N ASP A 6 7.04 33.73 10.81
CA ASP A 6 6.09 34.68 10.23
C ASP A 6 5.60 34.17 8.87
N ALA A 7 6.50 33.62 8.05
CA ALA A 7 6.15 33.01 6.78
C ALA A 7 5.18 31.83 6.94
N ILE A 8 5.42 30.93 7.90
CA ILE A 8 4.51 29.82 8.23
C ILE A 8 3.15 30.37 8.66
N GLN A 9 3.13 31.35 9.56
CA GLN A 9 1.87 31.93 10.05
C GLN A 9 1.05 32.60 8.95
N ILE A 10 1.70 33.33 8.03
CA ILE A 10 1.05 33.92 6.86
C ILE A 10 0.42 32.84 5.98
N VAL A 11 1.17 31.76 5.71
CA VAL A 11 0.67 30.62 4.92
C VAL A 11 -0.53 29.96 5.60
N LEU A 12 -0.46 29.70 6.91
CA LEU A 12 -1.56 29.09 7.66
C LEU A 12 -2.79 30.01 7.74
N ASN A 13 -2.61 31.32 7.90
CA ASN A 13 -3.72 32.28 7.95
C ASN A 13 -4.45 32.40 6.60
N ALA A 14 -3.74 32.24 5.49
CA ALA A 14 -4.31 32.20 4.15
C ALA A 14 -4.95 30.85 3.81
N SER A 15 -4.54 29.78 4.49
CA SER A 15 -5.02 28.41 4.27
C SER A 15 -6.37 28.20 4.97
N LYS A 16 -7.39 27.80 4.21
CA LYS A 16 -8.72 27.46 4.75
C LYS A 16 -9.02 25.97 4.53
N ARG A 17 -9.68 25.35 5.51
CA ARG A 17 -10.18 23.96 5.37
C ARG A 17 -11.06 23.85 4.13
N LEU A 18 -10.86 22.81 3.36
CA LEU A 18 -11.72 22.53 2.21
C LEU A 18 -13.15 22.17 2.68
N PRO A 19 -14.17 22.41 1.86
CA PRO A 19 -15.52 21.96 2.17
C PRO A 19 -15.56 20.44 2.39
N PRO A 20 -16.21 19.95 3.45
CA PRO A 20 -16.27 18.52 3.71
C PRO A 20 -17.14 17.81 2.66
N LEU A 21 -16.81 16.55 2.39
CA LEU A 21 -17.58 15.68 1.50
C LEU A 21 -17.81 14.31 2.13
N THR A 22 -18.74 13.54 1.58
CA THR A 22 -19.05 12.19 2.08
C THR A 22 -18.38 11.15 1.20
N VAL A 23 -17.62 10.24 1.79
CA VAL A 23 -16.92 9.14 1.09
C VAL A 23 -17.35 7.77 1.62
N PRO A 24 -17.19 6.68 0.85
CA PRO A 24 -17.24 5.33 1.37
C PRO A 24 -16.20 5.10 2.48
N LEU A 25 -16.48 4.17 3.40
CA LEU A 25 -15.63 3.86 4.56
C LEU A 25 -14.16 3.60 4.19
N HIS A 26 -13.89 2.81 3.16
CA HIS A 26 -12.52 2.48 2.74
C HIS A 26 -11.75 3.70 2.21
N ASP A 27 -12.45 4.66 1.62
CA ASP A 27 -11.88 5.92 1.14
C ASP A 27 -11.67 6.94 2.27
N ALA A 28 -12.20 6.69 3.48
CA ALA A 28 -12.03 7.59 4.61
C ALA A 28 -10.64 7.49 5.27
N LEU A 29 -9.89 6.41 5.02
CA LEU A 29 -8.58 6.18 5.60
C LEU A 29 -7.61 7.35 5.33
N GLY A 30 -6.97 7.83 6.39
CA GLY A 30 -5.99 8.92 6.37
C GLY A 30 -6.59 10.33 6.36
N LYS A 31 -7.91 10.48 6.12
CA LYS A 31 -8.62 11.77 6.10
C LYS A 31 -9.05 12.18 7.51
N VAL A 32 -9.46 13.44 7.64
CA VAL A 32 -9.96 14.01 8.90
C VAL A 32 -11.47 14.01 8.91
N LEU A 33 -12.06 13.51 9.99
CA LEU A 33 -13.50 13.46 10.21
C LEU A 33 -14.08 14.88 10.34
N ALA A 34 -15.21 15.14 9.68
CA ALA A 34 -15.82 16.48 9.64
C ALA A 34 -17.14 16.60 10.44
N GLN A 35 -17.52 15.53 11.15
CA GLN A 35 -18.68 15.51 12.04
C GLN A 35 -18.48 14.43 13.11
N ASP A 36 -19.01 14.65 14.31
CA ASP A 36 -19.01 13.62 15.35
C ASP A 36 -19.80 12.39 14.90
N VAL A 37 -19.35 11.21 15.31
CA VAL A 37 -20.04 9.94 15.06
C VAL A 37 -20.53 9.38 16.39
N ARG A 38 -21.83 9.03 16.42
CA ARG A 38 -22.48 8.46 17.60
C ARG A 38 -22.87 7.01 17.37
N ALA A 39 -22.77 6.19 18.40
CA ALA A 39 -23.20 4.81 18.34
C ALA A 39 -24.74 4.71 18.34
N PRO A 40 -25.37 4.10 17.33
CA PRO A 40 -26.83 3.91 17.30
C PRO A 40 -27.30 2.86 18.32
N ASP A 41 -26.42 1.92 18.64
CA ASP A 41 -26.64 0.76 19.49
C ASP A 41 -25.47 0.58 20.46
N PRO A 42 -25.67 -0.08 21.62
CA PRO A 42 -24.58 -0.38 22.53
C PRO A 42 -23.66 -1.47 21.97
N HIS A 43 -22.40 -1.50 22.42
CA HIS A 43 -21.46 -2.59 22.16
C HIS A 43 -20.92 -3.18 23.46
N PRO A 44 -21.07 -4.51 23.70
CA PRO A 44 -21.91 -5.42 22.93
C PRO A 44 -23.41 -5.06 23.08
N PRO A 45 -24.28 -5.45 22.11
CA PRO A 45 -25.71 -5.13 22.15
C PRO A 45 -26.54 -6.05 23.08
N TYR A 46 -25.94 -7.13 23.56
CA TYR A 46 -26.48 -8.10 24.51
C TYR A 46 -25.39 -8.44 25.53
N ALA A 47 -25.77 -8.99 26.69
CA ALA A 47 -24.78 -9.50 27.64
C ALA A 47 -24.03 -10.67 27.00
N ALA A 48 -22.71 -10.57 26.88
CA ALA A 48 -21.90 -11.51 26.12
C ALA A 48 -20.85 -12.20 26.99
N SER A 49 -20.56 -13.47 26.70
CA SER A 49 -19.48 -14.17 27.40
C SER A 49 -18.10 -13.61 27.03
N VAL A 50 -17.23 -13.45 28.02
CA VAL A 50 -15.80 -13.13 27.83
C VAL A 50 -14.99 -14.37 27.47
N LYS A 51 -15.47 -15.57 27.83
CA LYS A 51 -14.74 -16.84 27.72
C LYS A 51 -15.56 -17.92 27.02
N ASP A 52 -14.86 -18.92 26.52
CA ASP A 52 -15.47 -20.21 26.22
C ASP A 52 -15.65 -20.97 27.53
N GLY A 53 -16.84 -21.49 27.80
CA GLY A 53 -17.15 -22.10 29.09
C GLY A 53 -18.63 -22.34 29.30
N TYR A 54 -19.09 -22.16 30.54
CA TYR A 54 -20.47 -22.41 30.92
C TYR A 54 -21.06 -21.20 31.65
N ALA A 55 -22.19 -20.71 31.15
CA ALA A 55 -23.04 -19.77 31.84
C ALA A 55 -23.73 -20.50 33.00
N VAL A 56 -23.64 -19.92 34.19
CA VAL A 56 -24.10 -20.50 35.45
C VAL A 56 -24.86 -19.47 36.27
N ILE A 57 -25.57 -19.94 37.30
CA ILE A 57 -26.00 -19.12 38.44
C ILE A 57 -24.89 -19.23 39.49
N ALA A 58 -24.23 -18.12 39.79
CA ALA A 58 -23.05 -18.09 40.66
C ALA A 58 -23.31 -18.69 42.06
N ALA A 59 -24.55 -18.58 42.55
CA ALA A 59 -24.95 -19.12 43.85
C ALA A 59 -24.97 -20.66 43.93
N ASP A 60 -25.01 -21.38 42.80
CA ASP A 60 -25.02 -22.85 42.79
C ASP A 60 -23.65 -23.43 43.22
N GLY A 61 -22.56 -22.74 42.87
CA GLY A 61 -21.20 -23.13 43.25
C GLY A 61 -20.64 -24.36 42.53
N PRO A 62 -19.50 -24.93 42.98
CA PRO A 62 -18.92 -26.13 42.41
C PRO A 62 -19.87 -27.34 42.51
N GLY A 63 -20.02 -28.09 41.41
CA GLY A 63 -20.98 -29.19 41.34
C GLY A 63 -21.15 -29.75 39.94
N GLU A 64 -21.98 -30.78 39.79
CA GLU A 64 -22.29 -31.39 38.49
C GLU A 64 -23.67 -30.95 38.01
N TYR A 65 -23.74 -30.40 36.80
CA TYR A 65 -24.97 -29.82 36.26
C TYR A 65 -25.27 -30.35 34.86
N PRO A 66 -26.56 -30.51 34.50
CA PRO A 66 -26.98 -30.72 33.12
C PRO A 66 -26.76 -29.46 32.29
N VAL A 67 -26.26 -29.64 31.07
CA VAL A 67 -26.13 -28.58 30.07
C VAL A 67 -27.43 -28.51 29.28
N ILE A 68 -28.25 -27.51 29.58
CA ILE A 68 -29.63 -27.42 29.04
C ILE A 68 -29.72 -26.64 27.72
N ALA A 69 -28.66 -25.89 27.37
CA ALA A 69 -28.55 -25.16 26.12
C ALA A 69 -27.09 -24.91 25.74
N GLU A 70 -26.88 -24.54 24.49
CA GLU A 70 -25.60 -24.06 23.97
C GLU A 70 -25.84 -22.72 23.28
N SER A 71 -25.05 -21.70 23.61
CA SER A 71 -25.18 -20.34 23.10
C SER A 71 -23.86 -19.84 22.52
N ARG A 72 -23.77 -19.78 21.19
CA ARG A 72 -22.55 -19.37 20.48
C ARG A 72 -22.70 -18.04 19.79
N ALA A 73 -23.79 -17.85 19.05
CA ALA A 73 -24.08 -16.62 18.31
C ALA A 73 -25.56 -16.57 17.89
N GLY A 74 -26.01 -15.41 17.40
CA GLY A 74 -27.36 -15.26 16.84
C GLY A 74 -28.45 -15.58 17.86
N ASP A 75 -29.45 -16.37 17.46
CA ASP A 75 -30.62 -16.73 18.26
C ASP A 75 -30.40 -17.98 19.16
N ASP A 76 -29.15 -18.42 19.33
CA ASP A 76 -28.88 -19.58 20.18
C ASP A 76 -29.37 -19.35 21.62
N ALA A 77 -29.98 -20.38 22.22
CA ALA A 77 -30.59 -20.36 23.54
C ALA A 77 -31.69 -19.29 23.74
N LEU A 78 -32.22 -18.70 22.67
CA LEU A 78 -33.34 -17.76 22.76
C LEU A 78 -34.58 -18.43 23.37
N GLY A 79 -35.13 -17.83 24.42
CA GLY A 79 -36.27 -18.37 25.17
C GLY A 79 -35.92 -19.46 26.19
N VAL A 80 -34.63 -19.82 26.33
CA VAL A 80 -34.15 -20.70 27.40
C VAL A 80 -33.81 -19.86 28.63
N ILE A 81 -34.38 -20.24 29.78
CA ILE A 81 -34.11 -19.62 31.08
C ILE A 81 -33.37 -20.64 31.95
N LEU A 82 -32.18 -20.29 32.44
CA LEU A 82 -31.47 -21.09 33.42
C LEU A 82 -32.18 -21.04 34.77
N SER A 83 -32.46 -22.22 35.31
CA SER A 83 -32.90 -22.42 36.70
C SER A 83 -31.72 -22.87 37.58
N PRO A 84 -31.76 -22.64 38.91
CA PRO A 84 -30.76 -23.18 39.82
C PRO A 84 -30.52 -24.67 39.59
N GLY A 85 -29.24 -25.07 39.53
CA GLY A 85 -28.82 -26.42 39.23
C GLY A 85 -28.76 -26.77 37.74
N THR A 86 -28.79 -25.80 36.83
CA THR A 86 -28.63 -26.00 35.38
C THR A 86 -27.61 -25.03 34.81
N VAL A 87 -26.97 -25.40 33.69
CA VAL A 87 -25.97 -24.56 33.02
C VAL A 87 -26.18 -24.54 31.51
N ALA A 88 -25.63 -23.55 30.84
CA ALA A 88 -25.56 -23.51 29.37
C ALA A 88 -24.11 -23.38 28.90
N TYR A 89 -23.74 -24.12 27.87
CA TYR A 89 -22.45 -23.92 27.23
C TYR A 89 -22.45 -22.58 26.48
N VAL A 90 -21.41 -21.78 26.64
CA VAL A 90 -21.24 -20.50 25.95
C VAL A 90 -19.86 -20.43 25.31
N THR A 91 -19.78 -19.78 24.15
CA THR A 91 -18.49 -19.37 23.58
C THR A 91 -18.26 -17.87 23.77
N THR A 92 -17.03 -17.43 23.62
CA THR A 92 -16.62 -16.03 23.66
C THR A 92 -17.44 -15.21 22.65
N GLY A 93 -18.12 -14.17 23.12
CA GLY A 93 -19.04 -13.35 22.32
C GLY A 93 -20.47 -13.90 22.19
N GLY A 94 -20.73 -15.11 22.68
CA GLY A 94 -22.07 -15.71 22.71
C GLY A 94 -23.00 -15.02 23.71
N PRO A 95 -24.31 -14.89 23.40
CA PRO A 95 -25.27 -14.25 24.29
C PRO A 95 -25.46 -15.06 25.57
N ILE A 96 -25.44 -14.39 26.72
CA ILE A 96 -25.71 -15.01 28.01
C ILE A 96 -27.22 -15.31 28.11
N PRO A 97 -27.63 -16.58 28.30
CA PRO A 97 -29.05 -16.92 28.42
C PRO A 97 -29.67 -16.31 29.68
N GLU A 98 -30.99 -16.09 29.65
CA GLU A 98 -31.71 -15.52 30.78
C GLU A 98 -31.58 -16.41 32.03
N GLY A 99 -31.50 -15.80 33.21
CA GLY A 99 -31.30 -16.50 34.48
C GLY A 99 -29.83 -16.75 34.84
N ALA A 100 -28.91 -16.82 33.87
CA ALA A 100 -27.48 -16.90 34.14
C ALA A 100 -26.94 -15.55 34.66
N ASP A 101 -26.00 -15.58 35.60
CA ASP A 101 -25.40 -14.37 36.16
C ASP A 101 -23.87 -14.41 36.27
N ALA A 102 -23.22 -15.49 35.84
CA ALA A 102 -21.77 -15.59 35.70
C ALA A 102 -21.39 -16.59 34.59
N VAL A 103 -20.14 -16.53 34.13
CA VAL A 103 -19.51 -17.56 33.30
C VAL A 103 -18.33 -18.18 34.04
N VAL A 104 -18.19 -19.50 33.91
CA VAL A 104 -16.99 -20.26 34.32
C VAL A 104 -16.29 -20.75 33.06
N GLN A 105 -15.04 -20.33 32.87
CA GLN A 105 -14.22 -20.75 31.73
C GLN A 105 -14.03 -22.28 31.68
N VAL A 106 -13.94 -22.83 30.47
CA VAL A 106 -13.89 -24.29 30.24
C VAL A 106 -12.76 -24.99 30.99
N GLU A 107 -11.62 -24.32 31.21
CA GLU A 107 -10.46 -24.84 31.95
C GLU A 107 -10.77 -25.13 33.42
N ASN A 108 -11.82 -24.50 33.98
CA ASN A 108 -12.30 -24.70 35.33
C ASN A 108 -13.52 -25.64 35.37
N THR A 109 -13.68 -26.47 34.34
CA THR A 109 -14.78 -27.42 34.21
C THR A 109 -14.28 -28.78 33.70
N GLU A 110 -15.04 -29.82 33.96
CA GLU A 110 -14.78 -31.18 33.47
C GLU A 110 -16.06 -31.72 32.82
N LEU A 111 -16.00 -32.04 31.53
CA LEU A 111 -17.14 -32.64 30.84
C LEU A 111 -17.32 -34.08 31.32
N LEU A 112 -18.53 -34.44 31.72
CA LEU A 112 -18.86 -35.78 32.18
C LEU A 112 -19.41 -36.61 31.02
N ASN A 113 -19.11 -37.90 31.00
CA ASN A 113 -19.53 -38.82 29.93
C ASN A 113 -21.05 -38.77 29.68
N ASP A 114 -21.47 -38.97 28.42
CA ASP A 114 -22.87 -39.04 28.03
C ASP A 114 -23.63 -40.04 28.92
N THR A 115 -24.66 -39.54 29.60
CA THR A 115 -25.62 -40.38 30.30
C THR A 115 -26.41 -41.20 29.28
N SER A 116 -27.02 -42.30 29.73
CA SER A 116 -27.77 -43.24 28.88
C SER A 116 -28.93 -42.59 28.09
N ASP A 117 -29.34 -41.39 28.49
CA ASP A 117 -30.39 -40.56 27.90
C ASP A 117 -29.88 -39.49 26.91
N GLY A 118 -28.56 -39.40 26.68
CA GLY A 118 -27.94 -38.44 25.77
C GLY A 118 -27.85 -37.00 26.30
N THR A 119 -28.10 -36.77 27.60
CA THR A 119 -27.96 -35.44 28.19
C THR A 119 -26.50 -35.11 28.53
N LYS A 120 -26.01 -33.98 28.02
CA LYS A 120 -24.65 -33.50 28.33
C LYS A 120 -24.61 -32.99 29.77
N ARG A 121 -23.57 -33.37 30.51
CA ARG A 121 -23.33 -32.89 31.89
C ARG A 121 -21.91 -32.35 32.02
N VAL A 122 -21.76 -31.37 32.91
CA VAL A 122 -20.46 -30.78 33.22
C VAL A 122 -20.29 -30.64 34.74
N ARG A 123 -19.07 -30.87 35.21
CA ARG A 123 -18.65 -30.56 36.57
C ARG A 123 -17.97 -29.18 36.59
N ILE A 124 -18.53 -28.26 37.35
CA ILE A 124 -17.93 -26.96 37.65
C ILE A 124 -16.99 -27.13 38.85
N LEU A 125 -15.72 -26.77 38.68
CA LEU A 125 -14.67 -27.07 39.65
C LEU A 125 -14.43 -25.94 40.66
N VAL A 126 -14.89 -24.72 40.35
CA VAL A 126 -14.58 -23.51 41.12
C VAL A 126 -15.83 -22.72 41.47
N GLN A 127 -15.78 -22.02 42.60
CA GLN A 127 -16.80 -21.04 42.96
C GLN A 127 -16.58 -19.78 42.12
N THR A 128 -17.63 -19.26 41.49
CA THR A 128 -17.61 -17.99 40.75
C THR A 128 -18.40 -16.91 41.48
N THR A 129 -18.36 -15.67 40.98
CA THR A 129 -19.11 -14.53 41.51
C THR A 129 -20.00 -13.93 40.44
N LYS A 130 -21.10 -13.31 40.86
CA LYS A 130 -22.04 -12.64 39.96
C LYS A 130 -21.32 -11.59 39.11
N GLY A 131 -21.55 -11.62 37.81
CA GLY A 131 -20.95 -10.77 36.78
C GLY A 131 -19.60 -11.26 36.25
N ASN A 132 -19.02 -12.32 36.82
CA ASN A 132 -17.72 -12.82 36.35
C ASN A 132 -17.79 -13.30 34.91
N ASP A 133 -16.80 -12.89 34.10
CA ASP A 133 -16.65 -13.25 32.67
C ASP A 133 -17.89 -12.94 31.80
N ILE A 134 -18.72 -11.98 32.21
CA ILE A 134 -19.80 -11.42 31.41
C ILE A 134 -19.44 -9.98 31.04
N ARG A 135 -19.53 -9.65 29.76
CA ARG A 135 -19.55 -8.26 29.25
C ARG A 135 -20.99 -7.76 29.28
N PRO A 136 -21.35 -6.82 30.18
CA PRO A 136 -22.68 -6.22 30.17
C PRO A 136 -22.96 -5.46 28.87
N VAL A 137 -24.24 -5.26 28.58
CA VAL A 137 -24.68 -4.45 27.43
C VAL A 137 -24.04 -3.07 27.49
N GLY A 138 -23.38 -2.66 26.41
CA GLY A 138 -22.81 -1.32 26.26
C GLY A 138 -21.57 -1.02 27.10
N VAL A 139 -20.94 -2.03 27.70
CA VAL A 139 -19.72 -1.83 28.51
C VAL A 139 -18.54 -1.25 27.71
N ASP A 140 -18.45 -1.55 26.42
CA ASP A 140 -17.41 -0.99 25.54
C ASP A 140 -17.86 0.31 24.87
N ILE A 141 -19.12 0.36 24.42
CA ILE A 141 -19.72 1.55 23.80
C ILE A 141 -21.17 1.67 24.27
N GLU A 142 -21.51 2.75 24.94
CA GLU A 142 -22.89 3.05 25.30
C GLU A 142 -23.69 3.57 24.09
N LYS A 143 -24.99 3.25 24.05
CA LYS A 143 -25.89 3.79 23.03
C LYS A 143 -25.92 5.33 23.09
N GLY A 144 -25.70 5.98 21.95
CA GLY A 144 -25.69 7.44 21.81
C GLY A 144 -24.35 8.11 22.16
N ALA A 145 -23.37 7.35 22.67
CA ALA A 145 -22.03 7.85 22.94
C ALA A 145 -21.34 8.33 21.66
N ILE A 146 -20.53 9.39 21.77
CA ILE A 146 -19.67 9.83 20.66
C ILE A 146 -18.47 8.89 20.62
N VAL A 147 -18.31 8.15 19.52
CA VAL A 147 -17.20 7.20 19.35
C VAL A 147 -16.01 7.80 18.62
N LEU A 148 -16.24 8.83 17.82
CA LEU A 148 -15.21 9.62 17.12
C LEU A 148 -15.66 11.07 17.04
N THR A 149 -14.73 12.01 17.22
CA THR A 149 -15.00 13.45 17.20
C THR A 149 -14.55 14.12 15.91
N SER A 150 -15.27 15.17 15.49
CA SER A 150 -14.89 15.99 14.35
C SER A 150 -13.49 16.59 14.56
N GLY A 151 -12.61 16.44 13.57
CA GLY A 151 -11.20 16.84 13.65
C GLY A 151 -10.23 15.68 13.90
N GLU A 152 -10.73 14.48 14.21
CA GLU A 152 -9.91 13.29 14.34
C GLU A 152 -9.47 12.75 12.97
N ARG A 153 -8.21 12.32 12.88
CA ARG A 153 -7.67 11.66 11.69
C ARG A 153 -7.98 10.17 11.75
N LEU A 154 -8.53 9.64 10.67
CA LEU A 154 -8.98 8.25 10.59
C LEU A 154 -7.82 7.30 10.25
N GLY A 155 -7.38 6.50 11.21
CA GLY A 155 -6.49 5.35 11.04
C GLY A 155 -7.27 4.02 11.04
N ALA A 156 -6.56 2.91 11.22
CA ALA A 156 -7.17 1.58 11.15
C ALA A 156 -8.20 1.34 12.28
N SER A 157 -7.89 1.78 13.51
CA SER A 157 -8.78 1.68 14.67
C SER A 157 -10.07 2.48 14.46
N GLU A 158 -9.96 3.70 13.95
CA GLU A 158 -11.11 4.58 13.73
C GLU A 158 -12.02 4.04 12.62
N ILE A 159 -11.44 3.48 11.55
CA ILE A 159 -12.20 2.76 10.52
C ILE A 159 -12.93 1.55 11.11
N GLY A 160 -12.29 0.80 12.01
CA GLY A 160 -12.92 -0.30 12.75
C GLY A 160 -14.10 0.18 13.59
N LEU A 161 -13.94 1.27 14.34
CA LEU A 161 -15.01 1.87 15.15
C LEU A 161 -16.20 2.33 14.29
N LEU A 162 -15.94 3.00 13.17
CA LEU A 162 -16.99 3.39 12.20
C LEU A 162 -17.79 2.17 11.73
N ALA A 163 -17.11 1.07 11.39
CA ALA A 163 -17.76 -0.18 11.01
C ALA A 163 -18.58 -0.78 12.15
N THR A 164 -18.03 -0.79 13.38
CA THR A 164 -18.72 -1.30 14.59
C THR A 164 -20.04 -0.60 14.83
N VAL A 165 -20.14 0.71 14.55
CA VAL A 165 -21.37 1.50 14.71
C VAL A 165 -22.21 1.58 13.43
N GLY A 166 -21.89 0.80 12.39
CA GLY A 166 -22.66 0.71 11.15
C GLY A 166 -22.51 1.88 10.19
N VAL A 167 -21.46 2.72 10.35
CA VAL A 167 -21.20 3.86 9.46
C VAL A 167 -20.38 3.44 8.26
N THR A 168 -21.01 3.39 7.09
CA THR A 168 -20.38 3.00 5.82
C THR A 168 -20.09 4.19 4.88
N MET A 169 -20.70 5.33 5.15
CA MET A 169 -20.47 6.61 4.45
C MET A 169 -20.05 7.66 5.47
N VAL A 170 -18.86 8.23 5.30
CA VAL A 170 -18.18 9.05 6.30
C VAL A 170 -18.00 10.47 5.77
N LYS A 171 -18.44 11.47 6.53
CA LYS A 171 -18.23 12.88 6.19
C LYS A 171 -16.84 13.32 6.66
N VAL A 172 -15.98 13.67 5.72
CA VAL A 172 -14.56 13.97 5.94
C VAL A 172 -14.14 15.24 5.21
N TYR A 173 -13.06 15.85 5.67
CA TYR A 173 -12.36 16.88 4.90
C TYR A 173 -11.53 16.21 3.79
N PRO A 174 -11.67 16.65 2.52
CA PRO A 174 -10.91 16.08 1.42
C PRO A 174 -9.45 16.53 1.45
N LEU A 175 -8.59 15.77 0.77
CA LEU A 175 -7.21 16.15 0.53
C LEU A 175 -7.15 17.14 -0.65
N PRO A 176 -6.27 18.15 -0.61
CA PRO A 176 -6.17 19.11 -1.70
C PRO A 176 -5.63 18.48 -2.99
N THR A 177 -6.05 19.03 -4.12
CA THR A 177 -5.42 18.77 -5.41
C THR A 177 -4.22 19.70 -5.59
N VAL A 178 -3.04 19.13 -5.83
CA VAL A 178 -1.75 19.83 -5.95
C VAL A 178 -1.26 19.76 -7.39
N ALA A 179 -1.15 20.90 -8.06
CA ALA A 179 -0.47 20.99 -9.36
C ALA A 179 1.01 21.30 -9.18
N VAL A 180 1.87 20.66 -9.97
CA VAL A 180 3.33 20.90 -9.95
C VAL A 180 3.82 21.28 -11.34
N LEU A 181 4.55 22.39 -11.42
CA LEU A 181 5.19 22.90 -12.63
C LEU A 181 6.67 23.17 -12.37
N SER A 182 7.54 22.76 -13.28
CA SER A 182 8.94 23.22 -13.30
C SER A 182 9.13 24.26 -14.39
N THR A 183 9.98 25.26 -14.15
CA THR A 183 10.31 26.31 -15.12
C THR A 183 11.81 26.48 -15.24
N GLY A 184 12.30 26.57 -16.48
CA GLY A 184 13.70 26.86 -16.78
C GLY A 184 14.11 26.34 -18.15
N ASP A 185 14.75 27.20 -18.95
CA ASP A 185 15.26 26.84 -20.27
C ASP A 185 16.37 25.76 -20.22
N GLU A 186 17.00 25.56 -19.05
CA GLU A 186 17.99 24.50 -18.81
C GLU A 186 17.37 23.11 -18.61
N LEU A 187 16.06 23.04 -18.34
CA LEU A 187 15.42 21.80 -17.90
C LEU A 187 15.09 20.89 -19.08
N VAL A 188 15.40 19.60 -18.92
CA VAL A 188 14.95 18.52 -19.80
C VAL A 188 14.24 17.44 -18.99
N GLU A 189 13.47 16.59 -19.67
CA GLU A 189 12.76 15.49 -19.03
C GLU A 189 13.74 14.51 -18.35
N PRO A 190 13.35 13.85 -17.24
CA PRO A 190 14.18 12.84 -16.59
C PRO A 190 14.58 11.68 -17.51
N THR A 191 13.78 11.40 -18.54
CA THR A 191 14.01 10.36 -19.55
C THR A 191 15.05 10.74 -20.60
N THR A 192 15.51 12.00 -20.64
CA THR A 192 16.53 12.44 -21.60
C THR A 192 17.85 11.71 -21.34
N GLY A 193 18.29 10.93 -22.32
CA GLY A 193 19.50 10.09 -22.23
C GLY A 193 20.80 10.90 -22.12
N HIS A 194 21.07 11.77 -23.08
CA HIS A 194 22.29 12.60 -23.10
C HIS A 194 21.94 14.08 -22.90
N LEU A 195 22.71 14.76 -22.04
CA LEU A 195 22.53 16.18 -21.77
C LEU A 195 23.40 17.00 -22.73
N SER A 196 22.79 17.99 -23.39
CA SER A 196 23.55 19.00 -24.12
C SER A 196 24.12 20.04 -23.17
N ARG A 197 25.02 20.89 -23.69
CA ARG A 197 25.59 22.01 -22.92
C ARG A 197 24.47 22.87 -22.32
N GLY A 198 24.56 23.08 -21.00
CA GLY A 198 23.62 23.93 -20.26
C GLY A 198 22.29 23.25 -19.94
N GLN A 199 22.17 21.93 -20.12
CA GLN A 199 20.97 21.17 -19.73
C GLN A 199 21.17 20.41 -18.43
N ILE A 200 20.11 20.33 -17.63
CA ILE A 200 19.98 19.45 -16.47
C ILE A 200 18.60 18.80 -16.47
N ARG A 201 18.50 17.60 -15.90
CA ARG A 201 17.21 16.89 -15.80
C ARG A 201 16.34 17.52 -14.70
N ASP A 202 15.05 17.63 -14.97
CA ASP A 202 14.07 18.11 -13.99
C ASP A 202 13.83 17.09 -12.87
N SER A 203 14.59 17.23 -11.80
CA SER A 203 14.44 16.41 -10.60
C SER A 203 13.38 16.94 -9.63
N ASN A 204 13.12 18.25 -9.63
CA ASN A 204 12.24 18.86 -8.63
C ASN A 204 10.79 18.50 -8.86
N ARG A 205 10.31 18.49 -10.11
CA ARG A 205 8.92 18.11 -10.40
C ARG A 205 8.61 16.70 -9.94
N ALA A 206 9.44 15.73 -10.34
CA ALA A 206 9.30 14.34 -9.91
C ALA A 206 9.34 14.21 -8.37
N MET A 207 10.28 14.90 -7.72
CA MET A 207 10.42 14.91 -6.26
C MET A 207 9.19 15.50 -5.54
N LEU A 208 8.66 16.62 -6.03
CA LEU A 208 7.51 17.32 -5.42
C LEU A 208 6.20 16.58 -5.66
N LEU A 209 6.02 15.99 -6.84
CA LEU A 209 4.90 15.09 -7.12
C LEU A 209 4.92 13.90 -6.15
N ALA A 210 6.08 13.26 -5.98
CA ALA A 210 6.23 12.16 -5.03
C ALA A 210 5.92 12.60 -3.58
N ALA A 211 6.43 13.75 -3.15
CA ALA A 211 6.19 14.30 -1.82
C ALA A 211 4.71 14.61 -1.57
N ALA A 212 3.98 15.13 -2.57
CA ALA A 212 2.53 15.35 -2.48
C ALA A 212 1.74 14.03 -2.44
N VAL A 213 2.15 13.02 -3.23
CA VAL A 213 1.54 11.67 -3.20
C VAL A 213 1.75 10.98 -1.85
N GLN A 214 2.90 11.16 -1.19
CA GLN A 214 3.12 10.65 0.17
C GLN A 214 2.16 11.24 1.21
N LEU A 215 1.64 12.45 0.95
CA LEU A 215 0.58 13.10 1.74
C LEU A 215 -0.82 12.74 1.24
N GLN A 216 -0.93 11.74 0.36
CA GLN A 216 -2.16 11.22 -0.24
C GLN A 216 -2.92 12.25 -1.10
N CYS A 217 -2.27 13.36 -1.49
CA CYS A 217 -2.89 14.38 -2.31
C CYS A 217 -3.09 13.90 -3.75
N LYS A 218 -4.17 14.35 -4.39
CA LYS A 218 -4.32 14.21 -5.85
C LYS A 218 -3.31 15.14 -6.52
N VAL A 219 -2.52 14.63 -7.44
CA VAL A 219 -1.50 15.43 -8.13
C VAL A 219 -1.86 15.70 -9.58
N LEU A 220 -1.50 16.89 -10.07
CA LEU A 220 -1.59 17.29 -11.47
C LEU A 220 -0.19 17.69 -11.94
N ASP A 221 0.41 16.88 -12.81
CA ASP A 221 1.70 17.19 -13.42
C ASP A 221 1.51 18.15 -14.60
N LEU A 222 2.04 19.37 -14.49
CA LEU A 222 1.98 20.39 -15.54
C LEU A 222 3.21 20.38 -16.46
N GLY A 223 4.19 19.50 -16.19
CA GLY A 223 5.39 19.33 -16.99
C GLY A 223 6.45 20.41 -16.76
N ILE A 224 7.29 20.59 -17.78
CA ILE A 224 8.31 21.64 -17.86
C ILE A 224 7.77 22.76 -18.74
N ALA A 225 7.78 23.98 -18.23
CA ALA A 225 7.53 25.18 -19.02
C ALA A 225 8.84 25.90 -19.34
N LYS A 226 8.93 26.40 -20.57
CA LYS A 226 9.99 27.32 -20.98
C LYS A 226 9.82 28.68 -20.31
N ASP A 227 10.90 29.46 -20.27
CA ASP A 227 10.88 30.82 -19.73
C ASP A 227 10.27 31.80 -20.76
N ASP A 228 8.99 31.60 -21.04
CA ASP A 228 8.15 32.41 -21.93
C ASP A 228 6.89 32.84 -21.19
N LYS A 229 6.67 34.16 -21.09
CA LYS A 229 5.66 34.75 -20.21
C LYS A 229 4.24 34.37 -20.64
N GLU A 230 3.98 34.39 -21.94
CA GLU A 230 2.68 34.06 -22.53
C GLU A 230 2.36 32.57 -22.33
N CYS A 231 3.30 31.68 -22.65
CA CYS A 231 3.15 30.23 -22.47
C CYS A 231 2.92 29.87 -21.00
N LEU A 232 3.74 30.41 -20.08
CA LEU A 232 3.56 30.23 -18.64
C LEU A 232 2.18 30.72 -18.19
N GLY A 233 1.75 31.89 -18.66
CA GLY A 233 0.43 32.42 -18.38
C GLY A 233 -0.69 31.44 -18.76
N MET A 234 -0.63 30.88 -19.97
CA MET A 234 -1.61 29.91 -20.45
C MET A 234 -1.63 28.61 -19.63
N ILE A 235 -0.47 28.09 -19.23
CA ILE A 235 -0.36 26.89 -18.40
C ILE A 235 -0.99 27.14 -17.02
N LEU A 236 -0.68 28.28 -16.40
CA LEU A 236 -1.25 28.67 -15.11
C LEU A 236 -2.78 28.80 -15.19
N ASP A 237 -3.30 29.48 -16.21
CA ASP A 237 -4.75 29.66 -16.40
C ASP A 237 -5.48 28.32 -16.58
N LYS A 238 -4.89 27.37 -17.32
CA LYS A 238 -5.42 26.00 -17.45
C LYS A 238 -5.39 25.25 -16.12
N ALA A 239 -4.31 25.40 -15.35
CA ALA A 239 -4.17 24.73 -14.06
C ALA A 239 -5.24 25.22 -13.07
N PHE A 240 -5.46 26.54 -12.99
CA PHE A 240 -6.49 27.13 -12.14
C PHE A 240 -7.90 26.71 -12.58
N ALA A 241 -8.18 26.69 -13.89
CA ALA A 241 -9.44 26.20 -14.44
C ALA A 241 -9.72 24.72 -14.15
N SER A 242 -8.68 23.92 -13.86
CA SER A 242 -8.80 22.49 -13.55
C SER A 242 -9.25 22.19 -12.10
N GLY A 243 -9.50 23.22 -11.28
CA GLY A 243 -10.02 23.05 -9.92
C GLY A 243 -8.97 22.64 -8.89
N ILE A 244 -7.70 22.98 -9.12
CA ILE A 244 -6.63 22.73 -8.13
C ILE A 244 -6.81 23.60 -6.89
N ASN A 245 -6.32 23.13 -5.74
CA ASN A 245 -6.30 23.92 -4.51
C ASN A 245 -4.92 24.54 -4.25
N ILE A 246 -3.87 23.85 -4.68
CA ILE A 246 -2.49 24.25 -4.50
C ILE A 246 -1.77 24.19 -5.85
N LEU A 247 -1.05 25.26 -6.18
CA LEU A 247 -0.06 25.30 -7.25
C LEU A 247 1.33 25.33 -6.62
N ILE A 248 2.23 24.47 -7.10
CA ILE A 248 3.63 24.46 -6.74
C ILE A 248 4.44 24.70 -8.01
N THR A 249 5.27 25.73 -8.00
CA THR A 249 6.26 25.94 -9.07
C THR A 249 7.67 25.71 -8.53
N SER A 250 8.56 25.19 -9.35
CA SER A 250 9.98 25.04 -9.04
C SER A 250 10.83 25.73 -10.11
N GLY A 251 11.68 26.66 -9.69
CA GLY A 251 12.40 27.54 -10.62
C GLY A 251 11.63 28.82 -10.92
N GLY A 252 12.22 29.76 -11.68
CA GLY A 252 11.52 30.97 -12.13
C GLY A 252 11.15 31.99 -11.04
N VAL A 253 11.70 31.86 -9.82
CA VAL A 253 11.33 32.65 -8.61
C VAL A 253 12.52 33.35 -7.94
N SER A 254 13.65 33.44 -8.63
CA SER A 254 14.86 34.10 -8.13
C SER A 254 14.83 35.60 -8.44
N MET A 255 15.96 36.16 -8.87
CA MET A 255 16.17 37.55 -9.30
C MET A 255 16.57 37.63 -10.80
N GLY A 256 16.31 36.59 -11.58
CA GLY A 256 16.62 36.53 -13.01
C GLY A 256 15.71 37.45 -13.83
N ASP A 257 16.21 37.93 -14.95
CA ASP A 257 15.47 38.73 -15.94
C ASP A 257 14.31 37.95 -16.60
N LYS A 258 14.39 36.62 -16.57
CA LYS A 258 13.37 35.68 -17.07
C LYS A 258 12.49 35.03 -15.99
N ASP A 259 12.56 35.50 -14.74
CA ASP A 259 11.74 34.94 -13.65
C ASP A 259 10.29 35.46 -13.71
N PHE A 260 9.48 34.87 -14.61
CA PHE A 260 8.11 35.34 -14.87
C PHE A 260 7.05 34.83 -13.88
N ILE A 261 7.37 33.88 -13.00
CA ILE A 261 6.39 33.35 -12.04
C ILE A 261 5.86 34.46 -11.14
N LYS A 262 6.72 35.27 -10.50
CA LYS A 262 6.26 36.30 -9.55
C LYS A 262 5.33 37.33 -10.22
N PRO A 263 5.69 37.97 -11.35
CA PRO A 263 4.78 38.89 -12.03
C PRO A 263 3.46 38.24 -12.48
N LEU A 264 3.50 36.97 -12.88
CA LEU A 264 2.29 36.23 -13.30
C LEU A 264 1.35 35.92 -12.12
N LEU A 265 1.89 35.66 -10.93
CA LEU A 265 1.12 35.48 -9.69
C LEU A 265 0.56 36.82 -9.19
N GLU A 266 1.34 37.90 -9.20
CA GLU A 266 0.89 39.25 -8.82
C GLU A 266 -0.27 39.74 -9.68
N LYS A 267 -0.28 39.39 -10.97
CA LYS A 267 -1.38 39.74 -11.87
C LYS A 267 -2.70 39.03 -11.52
N ARG A 268 -2.64 37.87 -10.88
CA ARG A 268 -3.79 36.98 -10.64
C ARG A 268 -4.23 36.91 -9.18
N GLY A 269 -3.52 37.58 -8.29
CA GLY A 269 -3.86 37.56 -6.88
C GLY A 269 -2.84 38.32 -6.04
N LYS A 270 -2.70 37.92 -4.78
CA LYS A 270 -1.87 38.60 -3.80
C LYS A 270 -0.64 37.78 -3.48
N VAL A 271 0.54 38.28 -3.87
CA VAL A 271 1.81 37.80 -3.33
C VAL A 271 1.99 38.38 -1.93
N HIS A 272 2.17 37.51 -0.92
CA HIS A 272 2.38 37.95 0.46
C HIS A 272 3.83 38.24 0.76
N PHE A 273 4.74 37.42 0.22
CA PHE A 273 6.18 37.60 0.35
C PHE A 273 6.92 36.79 -0.73
N ASP A 274 8.17 37.16 -0.99
CA ASP A 274 9.02 36.54 -2.01
C ASP A 274 10.44 36.16 -1.49
N LYS A 275 10.71 36.44 -0.20
CA LYS A 275 12.00 36.22 0.45
C LYS A 275 11.83 35.85 1.92
N VAL A 276 12.34 34.68 2.30
CA VAL A 276 12.36 34.20 3.69
C VAL A 276 13.80 34.15 4.23
N LEU A 277 13.96 34.50 5.51
CA LEU A 277 15.22 34.46 6.23
C LEU A 277 15.52 33.01 6.64
N ILE A 278 15.97 32.23 5.66
CA ILE A 278 16.16 30.77 5.80
C ILE A 278 17.37 30.26 5.01
N LYS A 279 18.00 29.22 5.53
CA LYS A 279 18.95 28.38 4.80
C LYS A 279 18.61 26.89 4.94
N PRO A 280 18.52 26.13 3.83
CA PRO A 280 18.38 26.60 2.45
C PRO A 280 16.98 27.23 2.21
N GLY A 281 16.78 27.93 1.08
CA GLY A 281 15.42 28.32 0.65
C GLY A 281 15.05 29.81 0.58
N LYS A 282 16.03 30.73 0.61
CA LYS A 282 15.80 32.19 0.58
C LYS A 282 14.73 32.68 -0.42
N PRO A 283 14.71 32.31 -1.71
CA PRO A 283 13.79 32.89 -2.70
C PRO A 283 12.38 32.23 -2.71
N PHE A 284 11.93 31.71 -1.57
CA PHE A 284 10.59 31.14 -1.46
C PHE A 284 9.51 32.23 -1.57
N THR A 285 8.54 32.01 -2.46
CA THR A 285 7.42 32.93 -2.74
C THR A 285 6.10 32.29 -2.37
N PHE A 286 5.21 33.05 -1.75
CA PHE A 286 3.84 32.61 -1.45
C PHE A 286 2.81 33.63 -1.92
N ALA A 287 1.76 33.14 -2.59
CA ALA A 287 0.66 33.94 -3.07
C ALA A 287 -0.69 33.24 -2.90
N GLU A 288 -1.76 34.04 -2.77
CA GLU A 288 -3.13 33.59 -2.94
C GLU A 288 -3.64 34.05 -4.30
N ILE A 289 -4.19 33.14 -5.09
CA ILE A 289 -4.71 33.42 -6.43
C ILE A 289 -6.24 33.44 -6.39
N ASP A 290 -6.80 34.51 -6.93
CA ASP A 290 -8.23 34.71 -7.08
C ASP A 290 -8.65 34.21 -8.47
N PHE A 291 -9.54 33.21 -8.54
CA PHE A 291 -9.98 32.63 -9.82
C PHE A 291 -11.52 32.46 -9.86
N GLN A 292 -12.15 33.05 -10.89
CA GLN A 292 -13.57 32.91 -11.26
C GLN A 292 -14.58 33.00 -10.09
N SER A 293 -14.58 34.09 -9.32
CA SER A 293 -15.54 34.36 -8.23
C SER A 293 -15.72 33.22 -7.21
N SER A 294 -14.80 32.27 -7.15
CA SER A 294 -14.79 31.17 -6.19
C SER A 294 -14.56 31.74 -4.78
N GLU A 295 -15.34 31.28 -3.80
CA GLU A 295 -15.09 31.60 -2.39
C GLU A 295 -13.76 31.02 -1.89
N SER A 296 -13.23 29.99 -2.57
CA SER A 296 -11.98 29.33 -2.23
C SER A 296 -10.86 29.79 -3.15
N LYS A 297 -9.81 30.37 -2.55
CA LYS A 297 -8.59 30.82 -3.24
C LYS A 297 -7.64 29.65 -3.50
N ILE A 298 -6.81 29.79 -4.53
CA ILE A 298 -5.76 28.81 -4.85
C ILE A 298 -4.46 29.28 -4.19
N LEU A 299 -3.80 28.40 -3.45
CA LEU A 299 -2.52 28.71 -2.82
C LEU A 299 -1.38 28.43 -3.80
N ALA A 300 -0.59 29.44 -4.11
CA ALA A 300 0.56 29.31 -5.01
C ALA A 300 1.88 29.41 -4.24
N PHE A 301 2.70 28.37 -4.36
CA PHE A 301 4.01 28.26 -3.74
C PHE A 301 5.11 28.25 -4.80
N GLY A 302 5.87 29.34 -4.86
CA GLY A 302 7.07 29.46 -5.68
C GLY A 302 8.27 28.92 -4.94
N LEU A 303 8.64 27.66 -5.21
CA LEU A 303 9.77 27.00 -4.58
C LEU A 303 11.10 27.33 -5.29
N PRO A 304 12.21 27.44 -4.53
CA PRO A 304 13.53 27.63 -5.12
C PRO A 304 13.93 26.49 -6.07
N GLY A 305 14.61 26.80 -7.18
CA GLY A 305 15.06 25.79 -8.15
C GLY A 305 16.14 24.82 -7.64
N ASN A 306 16.86 25.17 -6.57
CA ASN A 306 17.84 24.27 -5.96
C ASN A 306 17.15 23.09 -5.25
N PRO A 307 17.44 21.82 -5.58
CA PRO A 307 16.62 20.69 -5.12
C PRO A 307 16.46 20.54 -3.60
N ALA A 308 17.55 20.63 -2.82
CA ALA A 308 17.44 20.53 -1.37
C ALA A 308 16.68 21.73 -0.77
N SER A 309 16.74 22.91 -1.42
CA SER A 309 15.95 24.07 -0.99
C SER A 309 14.46 23.85 -1.25
N SER A 310 14.13 23.31 -2.42
CA SER A 310 12.76 23.03 -2.83
C SER A 310 12.09 22.07 -1.84
N LEU A 311 12.74 20.94 -1.52
CA LEU A 311 12.17 19.96 -0.61
C LEU A 311 12.08 20.45 0.84
N VAL A 312 13.07 21.21 1.33
CA VAL A 312 13.01 21.84 2.66
C VAL A 312 11.84 22.82 2.74
N CYS A 313 11.68 23.70 1.74
CA CYS A 313 10.55 24.64 1.69
C CYS A 313 9.20 23.92 1.56
N PHE A 314 9.14 22.81 0.81
CA PHE A 314 7.95 21.97 0.74
C PHE A 314 7.56 21.48 2.14
N HIS A 315 8.49 20.91 2.89
CA HIS A 315 8.22 20.43 4.25
C HIS A 315 7.82 21.56 5.21
N LEU A 316 8.49 22.70 5.18
CA LEU A 316 8.25 23.77 6.15
C LEU A 316 6.97 24.57 5.88
N PHE A 317 6.60 24.77 4.62
CA PHE A 317 5.51 25.68 4.26
C PHE A 317 4.33 24.99 3.58
N VAL A 318 4.60 24.04 2.67
CA VAL A 318 3.54 23.40 1.88
C VAL A 318 2.86 22.29 2.67
N VAL A 319 3.60 21.46 3.42
CA VAL A 319 3.00 20.39 4.23
C VAL A 319 2.01 20.91 5.28
N PRO A 320 2.32 21.95 6.08
CA PRO A 320 1.34 22.50 7.01
C PRO A 320 0.10 23.06 6.31
N ALA A 321 0.27 23.72 5.15
CA ALA A 321 -0.86 24.18 4.35
C ALA A 321 -1.75 23.01 3.88
N ILE A 322 -1.15 21.94 3.34
CA ILE A 322 -1.86 20.73 2.93
C ILE A 322 -2.66 20.14 4.10
N ARG A 323 -2.04 19.98 5.26
CA ARG A 323 -2.69 19.43 6.47
C ARG A 323 -3.85 20.30 6.92
N LEU A 324 -3.69 21.63 6.91
CA LEU A 324 -4.75 22.56 7.29
C LEU A 324 -5.91 22.54 6.29
N LEU A 325 -5.65 22.53 4.97
CA LEU A 325 -6.68 22.35 3.94
C LEU A 325 -7.44 21.03 4.12
N ALA A 326 -6.72 19.96 4.50
CA ALA A 326 -7.25 18.63 4.77
C ALA A 326 -7.95 18.48 6.13
N GLY A 327 -8.15 19.56 6.88
CA GLY A 327 -8.95 19.55 8.11
C GLY A 327 -8.19 19.26 9.41
N TRP A 328 -6.86 19.09 9.37
CA TRP A 328 -6.07 18.81 10.57
C TRP A 328 -6.24 19.95 11.60
N THR A 329 -6.33 19.58 12.88
CA THR A 329 -6.41 20.52 14.00
C THR A 329 -5.05 21.10 14.34
N ASP A 330 -4.00 20.27 14.31
CA ASP A 330 -2.61 20.69 14.38
C ASP A 330 -1.88 20.35 13.07
N PRO A 331 -1.62 21.33 12.19
CA PRO A 331 -0.94 21.10 10.92
C PRO A 331 0.59 21.05 11.05
N HIS A 332 1.16 21.36 12.22
CA HIS A 332 2.60 21.46 12.38
C HIS A 332 3.28 20.09 12.32
N HIS A 333 4.56 20.09 11.96
CA HIS A 333 5.38 18.90 12.12
C HIS A 333 5.72 18.66 13.58
N LEU A 334 5.84 17.38 13.94
CA LEU A 334 6.40 16.98 15.20
C LEU A 334 7.81 17.54 15.35
N ARG A 335 8.06 18.20 16.49
CA ARG A 335 9.39 18.63 16.91
C ARG A 335 9.84 17.79 18.09
N VAL A 336 11.09 17.35 18.03
CA VAL A 336 11.74 16.61 19.12
C VAL A 336 13.04 17.31 19.49
N GLN A 337 13.53 17.06 20.70
CA GLN A 337 14.91 17.41 21.05
C GLN A 337 15.82 16.25 20.67
N ALA A 338 16.85 16.51 19.88
CA ALA A 338 17.85 15.52 19.48
C ALA A 338 19.25 16.02 19.80
N ARG A 339 20.10 15.13 20.33
CA ARG A 339 21.51 15.45 20.63
C ARG A 339 22.38 15.26 19.40
N LEU A 340 23.26 16.23 19.15
CA LEU A 340 24.18 16.13 18.02
C LEU A 340 25.22 15.05 18.24
N HIS A 341 25.37 14.13 17.29
CA HIS A 341 26.46 13.16 17.31
C HIS A 341 27.81 13.80 16.95
N GLN A 342 27.81 14.82 16.09
CA GLN A 342 28.99 15.55 15.64
C GLN A 342 28.83 17.07 15.81
N PRO A 343 29.92 17.84 15.93
CA PRO A 343 29.83 19.29 15.92
C PRO A 343 29.35 19.82 14.57
N ILE A 344 28.53 20.87 14.59
CA ILE A 344 27.97 21.50 13.37
C ILE A 344 28.26 23.00 13.38
N LYS A 345 28.85 23.51 12.29
CA LYS A 345 29.04 24.95 12.08
C LYS A 345 27.77 25.56 11.50
N THR A 346 27.17 26.48 12.24
CA THR A 346 25.94 27.19 11.82
C THR A 346 26.25 28.32 10.85
N ASP A 347 25.23 28.79 10.14
CA ASP A 347 25.32 29.95 9.27
C ASP A 347 25.32 31.25 10.10
N SER A 348 26.05 32.26 9.64
CA SER A 348 26.23 33.54 10.34
C SER A 348 25.05 34.49 10.19
N PHE A 349 24.19 34.29 9.17
CA PHE A 349 23.20 35.28 8.76
C PHE A 349 21.77 34.76 8.73
N ARG A 350 21.58 33.45 8.52
CA ARG A 350 20.25 32.86 8.35
C ARG A 350 20.09 31.62 9.24
N PRO A 351 18.92 31.45 9.89
CA PRO A 351 18.58 30.18 10.51
C PRO A 351 18.73 29.04 9.50
N GLU A 352 19.41 27.97 9.93
CA GLU A 352 19.68 26.80 9.09
C GLU A 352 18.77 25.63 9.47
N TYR A 353 18.09 25.07 8.48
CA TYR A 353 17.35 23.82 8.55
C TYR A 353 18.25 22.72 7.98
N HIS A 354 19.06 22.17 8.88
CA HIS A 354 20.14 21.25 8.56
C HIS A 354 19.60 19.83 8.45
N ARG A 355 19.87 19.15 7.34
CA ARG A 355 19.33 17.81 7.10
C ARG A 355 20.06 16.78 7.94
N ALA A 356 19.32 16.01 8.71
CA ALA A 356 19.86 14.98 9.58
C ALA A 356 19.05 13.69 9.52
N SER A 357 19.73 12.59 9.86
CA SER A 357 19.09 11.37 10.33
C SER A 357 19.05 11.43 11.85
N VAL A 358 17.85 11.46 12.41
CA VAL A 358 17.59 11.29 13.84
C VAL A 358 17.31 9.80 14.07
N ILE A 359 17.83 9.25 15.16
CA ILE A 359 17.59 7.87 15.59
C ILE A 359 17.35 7.87 17.10
N TRP A 360 16.51 6.95 17.56
CA TRP A 360 16.36 6.71 19.00
C TRP A 360 17.46 5.76 19.48
N THR A 361 18.14 6.13 20.57
CA THR A 361 19.18 5.30 21.19
C THR A 361 18.88 5.11 22.68
N ASP A 362 19.34 3.98 23.24
CA ASP A 362 19.22 3.71 24.69
C ASP A 362 20.11 4.64 25.52
N ASN A 363 21.12 5.25 24.89
CA ASN A 363 21.96 6.28 25.48
C ASN A 363 22.24 7.37 24.45
N ASP A 364 21.72 8.57 24.69
CA ASP A 364 21.88 9.75 23.84
C ASP A 364 23.23 10.48 24.02
N GLY A 365 24.11 9.93 24.85
CA GLY A 365 25.37 10.53 25.27
C GLY A 365 25.34 11.11 26.70
N THR A 366 24.18 11.13 27.36
CA THR A 366 24.03 11.57 28.76
C THR A 366 23.82 10.45 29.77
N GLY A 367 23.82 9.20 29.34
CA GLY A 367 23.47 8.05 30.16
C GLY A 367 21.96 7.76 30.20
N ASN A 368 21.15 8.46 29.39
CA ASN A 368 19.70 8.27 29.29
C ASN A 368 19.28 8.00 27.84
N PRO A 369 18.15 7.31 27.60
CA PRO A 369 17.64 7.10 26.26
C PRO A 369 17.12 8.41 25.65
N GLY A 370 17.30 8.58 24.35
CA GLY A 370 16.87 9.78 23.64
C GLY A 370 17.19 9.79 22.16
N PHE A 371 16.81 10.87 21.49
CA PHE A 371 17.11 11.05 20.07
C PHE A 371 18.53 11.56 19.86
N VAL A 372 19.25 10.93 18.94
CA VAL A 372 20.56 11.37 18.47
C VAL A 372 20.46 11.76 17.00
N ALA A 373 21.02 12.91 16.64
CA ALA A 373 21.01 13.47 15.30
C ALA A 373 22.38 13.36 14.63
N VAL A 374 22.41 12.79 13.44
CA VAL A 374 23.58 12.67 12.57
C VAL A 374 23.36 13.50 11.32
N SER A 375 24.23 14.48 11.06
CA SER A 375 24.22 15.25 9.80
C SER A 375 24.39 14.34 8.58
N THR A 376 23.69 14.68 7.50
CA THR A 376 23.82 14.04 6.17
C THR A 376 25.06 14.51 5.38
N GLY A 377 25.98 15.22 6.02
CA GLY A 377 27.23 15.70 5.44
C GLY A 377 27.08 17.09 4.81
N HIS A 378 27.62 17.28 3.60
CA HIS A 378 27.63 18.60 2.94
C HIS A 378 26.22 19.13 2.65
N GLN A 379 25.92 20.32 3.19
CA GLN A 379 24.58 20.93 3.17
C GLN A 379 24.33 21.95 2.05
N VAL A 380 25.14 21.97 0.99
CA VAL A 380 24.94 22.88 -0.14
C VAL A 380 23.55 22.67 -0.76
N SER A 381 22.86 23.76 -1.10
CA SER A 381 21.44 23.75 -1.51
C SER A 381 21.16 22.99 -2.81
N SER A 382 22.14 22.93 -3.73
CA SER A 382 22.03 22.18 -4.98
C SER A 382 22.21 20.66 -4.78
N ARG A 383 22.79 20.23 -3.65
CA ARG A 383 23.12 18.83 -3.39
C ARG A 383 21.91 18.08 -2.82
N LEU A 384 21.10 17.50 -3.71
CA LEU A 384 19.95 16.67 -3.33
C LEU A 384 20.35 15.46 -2.46
N LEU A 385 21.57 14.93 -2.60
CA LEU A 385 22.10 13.84 -1.75
C LEU A 385 22.07 14.15 -0.25
N SER A 386 21.99 15.42 0.15
CA SER A 386 21.79 15.79 1.56
C SER A 386 20.39 15.49 2.09
N MET A 387 19.39 15.29 1.22
CA MET A 387 18.06 14.84 1.60
C MET A 387 17.95 13.32 1.67
N LYS A 388 18.89 12.59 1.05
CA LYS A 388 18.89 11.12 1.09
C LYS A 388 19.04 10.66 2.55
N SER A 389 18.09 9.85 3.01
CA SER A 389 18.01 9.34 4.39
C SER A 389 17.82 10.43 5.46
N ALA A 390 17.55 11.68 5.08
CA ALA A 390 17.16 12.70 6.04
C ALA A 390 15.72 12.44 6.49
N ASN A 391 15.54 12.16 7.77
CA ASN A 391 14.22 12.03 8.40
C ASN A 391 13.88 13.25 9.27
N ALA A 392 14.82 14.18 9.45
CA ALA A 392 14.64 15.39 10.23
C ALA A 392 15.38 16.61 9.66
N LEU A 393 14.90 17.79 10.04
CA LEU A 393 15.56 19.08 9.84
C LEU A 393 15.91 19.67 11.21
N LEU A 394 17.20 19.77 11.52
CA LEU A 394 17.68 20.42 12.74
C LEU A 394 17.55 21.93 12.60
N GLU A 395 16.99 22.58 13.61
CA GLU A 395 16.74 24.01 13.62
C GLU A 395 17.91 24.74 14.31
N PHE A 396 18.77 25.38 13.51
CA PHE A 396 19.90 26.15 14.02
C PHE A 396 19.68 27.67 13.90
N PRO A 397 20.00 28.46 14.93
CA PRO A 397 19.98 29.91 14.86
C PRO A 397 21.15 30.45 14.01
N ALA A 398 20.99 31.68 13.51
CA ALA A 398 22.00 32.40 12.74
C ALA A 398 23.13 32.95 13.62
N THR A 399 24.02 32.09 14.11
CA THR A 399 25.10 32.51 15.04
C THR A 399 26.50 32.46 14.42
N GLY A 400 26.69 31.71 13.35
CA GLY A 400 28.02 31.44 12.78
C GLY A 400 28.95 30.61 13.67
N ARG A 401 28.47 30.17 14.83
CA ARG A 401 29.24 29.40 15.82
C ARG A 401 29.15 27.91 15.53
N VAL A 402 30.15 27.18 16.04
CA VAL A 402 30.11 25.72 16.08
C VAL A 402 29.28 25.29 17.29
N VAL A 403 28.25 24.49 17.05
CA VAL A 403 27.50 23.80 18.10
C VAL A 403 28.18 22.45 18.33
N SER A 404 28.61 22.19 19.55
CA SER A 404 29.37 20.99 19.91
C SER A 404 28.51 19.72 19.87
N ALA A 405 29.17 18.57 19.64
CA ALA A 405 28.54 17.25 19.86
C ALA A 405 28.00 17.13 21.31
N GLY A 406 26.93 16.35 21.48
CA GLY A 406 26.20 16.18 22.74
C GLY A 406 25.18 17.28 23.05
N THR A 407 25.25 18.43 22.35
CA THR A 407 24.28 19.53 22.52
C THR A 407 22.91 19.10 22.01
N ALA A 408 21.86 19.30 22.81
CA ALA A 408 20.49 19.09 22.39
C ALA A 408 20.02 20.24 21.50
N VAL A 409 19.38 19.91 20.37
CA VAL A 409 18.81 20.87 19.42
C VAL A 409 17.40 20.45 19.02
N SER A 410 16.58 21.43 18.63
CA SER A 410 15.26 21.15 18.06
C SER A 410 15.40 20.50 16.69
N ALA A 411 14.64 19.44 16.44
CA ALA A 411 14.60 18.70 15.20
C ALA A 411 13.14 18.56 14.73
N ILE A 412 12.85 19.08 13.54
CA ILE A 412 11.57 18.86 12.86
C ILE A 412 11.62 17.49 12.19
N ILE A 413 10.71 16.60 12.56
CA ILE A 413 10.56 15.30 11.92
C ILE A 413 9.81 15.45 10.59
N ILE A 414 10.40 14.98 9.50
CA ILE A 414 9.87 15.12 8.13
C ILE A 414 9.50 13.79 7.46
N SER A 415 9.76 12.65 8.11
CA SER A 415 9.33 11.31 7.67
C SER A 415 8.68 10.52 8.81
N ASP A 416 8.03 9.40 8.47
CA ASP A 416 7.36 8.55 9.47
C ASP A 416 8.38 7.93 10.45
N LEU A 417 8.18 8.17 11.75
CA LEU A 417 9.03 7.61 12.81
C LEU A 417 8.87 6.10 12.97
N ARG A 418 7.73 5.53 12.56
CA ARG A 418 7.46 4.07 12.70
C ARG A 418 8.43 3.22 11.89
N ASN A 419 9.04 3.80 10.86
CA ASN A 419 10.04 3.16 10.00
C ASN A 419 11.48 3.53 10.38
N MET A 420 11.72 4.10 11.57
CA MET A 420 13.07 4.40 12.02
C MET A 420 13.88 3.12 12.23
N ALA A 421 15.08 3.09 11.69
CA ALA A 421 16.07 2.08 12.03
C ALA A 421 16.44 2.23 13.50
N PHE A 422 16.24 1.19 14.29
CA PHE A 422 16.77 1.11 15.65
C PHE A 422 18.27 0.83 15.60
N ASP A 423 19.02 1.40 16.54
CA ASP A 423 20.45 1.13 16.66
C ASP A 423 20.68 -0.32 17.09
N GLU A 424 21.03 -1.20 16.15
CA GLU A 424 21.30 -2.62 16.43
C GLU A 424 22.64 -2.85 17.16
N ASN A 425 23.45 -1.82 17.42
CA ASN A 425 24.81 -2.00 17.91
C ASN A 425 24.98 -2.17 19.44
N HIS A 426 23.90 -2.27 20.23
CA HIS A 426 24.00 -2.43 21.69
C HIS A 426 23.40 -3.70 22.31
N ARG A 427 23.06 -4.73 21.52
CA ARG A 427 22.81 -6.07 22.10
C ARG A 427 24.14 -6.77 22.43
N SER A 428 24.68 -6.46 23.60
CA SER A 428 25.72 -7.27 24.24
C SER A 428 25.16 -8.65 24.65
N SER A 429 25.86 -9.69 24.20
CA SER A 429 25.95 -11.05 24.75
C SER A 429 24.87 -11.48 25.77
N GLY A 430 23.83 -12.16 25.29
CA GLY A 430 22.88 -12.92 26.11
C GLY A 430 22.56 -14.25 25.43
N ALA A 431 22.84 -15.35 26.13
CA ALA A 431 22.91 -16.71 25.61
C ALA A 431 21.63 -17.16 24.86
N ALA A 432 21.83 -17.71 23.65
CA ALA A 432 20.81 -18.47 22.95
C ALA A 432 20.54 -19.78 23.69
N PHE A 433 19.39 -19.86 24.36
CA PHE A 433 18.84 -21.12 24.86
C PHE A 433 18.44 -22.00 23.68
N ALA A 434 19.27 -23.00 23.38
CA ALA A 434 18.92 -24.11 22.52
C ALA A 434 18.15 -25.16 23.32
N LEU A 435 16.93 -25.51 22.88
CA LEU A 435 16.21 -26.70 23.36
C LEU A 435 16.38 -27.87 22.38
N PRO A 436 16.41 -29.12 22.87
CA PRO A 436 17.05 -30.24 22.18
C PRO A 436 16.15 -30.94 21.16
N GLY A 437 16.78 -31.51 20.13
CA GLY A 437 16.13 -32.18 19.01
C GLY A 437 15.41 -33.48 19.35
N ILE A 438 14.30 -33.69 18.65
CA ILE A 438 13.62 -34.98 18.53
C ILE A 438 14.01 -35.59 17.18
N LYS A 439 14.66 -36.76 17.24
CA LYS A 439 15.01 -37.61 16.09
C LYS A 439 13.73 -38.21 15.50
N SER A 440 13.53 -38.10 14.20
CA SER A 440 12.61 -38.97 13.45
C SER A 440 13.41 -39.87 12.53
N GLN A 441 13.12 -41.17 12.63
CA GLN A 441 13.77 -42.28 11.94
C GLN A 441 13.68 -42.18 10.41
N LYS A 442 14.76 -42.61 9.74
CA LYS A 442 14.76 -42.92 8.31
C LYS A 442 13.93 -44.18 8.09
N VAL A 443 12.81 -44.03 7.40
CA VAL A 443 12.16 -45.13 6.68
C VAL A 443 12.68 -45.06 5.24
N THR A 444 13.40 -46.09 4.83
CA THR A 444 13.75 -46.39 3.44
C THR A 444 12.63 -47.22 2.83
N THR A 445 11.98 -46.69 1.78
CA THR A 445 11.36 -47.50 0.72
C THR A 445 11.26 -46.67 -0.56
N ASP A 446 12.15 -47.00 -1.49
CA ASP A 446 12.00 -47.21 -2.94
C ASP A 446 11.08 -46.34 -3.83
N SER A 447 11.74 -45.86 -4.90
CA SER A 447 11.31 -45.65 -6.30
C SER A 447 9.93 -45.05 -6.63
N SER A 448 9.95 -43.82 -7.12
CA SER A 448 9.07 -43.30 -8.19
C SER A 448 9.90 -42.24 -8.94
N GLY A 449 10.18 -42.33 -10.25
CA GLY A 449 9.25 -42.50 -11.36
C GLY A 449 8.92 -41.11 -11.89
N ASP A 450 9.81 -40.51 -12.69
CA ASP A 450 9.63 -39.16 -13.25
C ASP A 450 8.42 -39.16 -14.22
N ALA A 451 7.25 -38.77 -13.73
CA ALA A 451 5.99 -38.90 -14.46
C ALA A 451 5.80 -37.73 -15.46
N GLU A 452 5.79 -38.08 -16.76
CA GLU A 452 5.60 -37.19 -17.91
C GLU A 452 4.39 -36.23 -17.72
N VAL A 453 4.51 -34.96 -18.12
CA VAL A 453 3.43 -33.95 -17.99
C VAL A 453 2.49 -34.03 -19.20
N ARG A 454 1.20 -34.27 -18.99
CA ARG A 454 0.20 -34.45 -20.05
C ARG A 454 -0.50 -33.13 -20.37
N VAL A 455 -0.31 -32.65 -21.59
CA VAL A 455 -0.84 -31.36 -22.06
C VAL A 455 -1.94 -31.60 -23.11
N ALA A 456 -3.02 -30.85 -23.03
CA ALA A 456 -4.06 -30.81 -24.05
C ALA A 456 -4.25 -29.40 -24.63
N ILE A 457 -4.51 -29.31 -25.94
CA ILE A 457 -4.68 -28.03 -26.65
C ILE A 457 -6.07 -27.99 -27.30
N LEU A 458 -6.87 -26.98 -26.93
CA LEU A 458 -8.18 -26.73 -27.51
C LEU A 458 -8.13 -25.50 -28.41
N THR A 459 -8.26 -25.67 -29.72
CA THR A 459 -8.46 -24.53 -30.63
C THR A 459 -9.93 -24.16 -30.65
N VAL A 460 -10.23 -22.91 -30.30
CA VAL A 460 -11.58 -22.33 -30.35
C VAL A 460 -11.65 -21.40 -31.55
N SER A 461 -12.33 -21.84 -32.61
CA SER A 461 -12.47 -21.09 -33.85
C SER A 461 -13.59 -21.65 -34.72
N ASP A 462 -14.57 -20.80 -35.05
CA ASP A 462 -15.65 -21.13 -35.99
C ASP A 462 -15.12 -21.50 -37.38
N THR A 463 -14.08 -20.83 -37.88
CA THR A 463 -13.53 -21.06 -39.23
C THR A 463 -12.78 -22.39 -39.33
N VAL A 464 -12.03 -22.76 -38.30
CA VAL A 464 -11.30 -24.05 -38.26
C VAL A 464 -12.28 -25.20 -38.04
N ALA A 465 -13.32 -25.01 -37.22
CA ALA A 465 -14.36 -26.02 -36.98
C ALA A 465 -15.20 -26.34 -38.24
N MET A 466 -15.32 -25.40 -39.18
CA MET A 466 -16.04 -25.58 -40.46
C MET A 466 -15.18 -26.17 -41.59
N GLY A 467 -13.94 -26.57 -41.32
CA GLY A 467 -13.08 -27.25 -42.30
C GLY A 467 -12.01 -26.38 -42.97
N GLY A 468 -11.72 -25.18 -42.45
CA GLY A 468 -10.69 -24.26 -42.94
C GLY A 468 -9.22 -24.71 -42.79
N GLY A 469 -8.98 -25.99 -42.46
CA GLY A 469 -7.65 -26.55 -42.21
C GLY A 469 -7.11 -26.22 -40.80
N PRO A 470 -6.32 -27.11 -40.17
CA PRO A 470 -5.87 -26.92 -38.80
C PRO A 470 -4.88 -25.75 -38.67
N ASP A 471 -5.02 -24.93 -37.63
CA ASP A 471 -4.02 -23.93 -37.26
C ASP A 471 -2.78 -24.61 -36.65
N ARG A 472 -1.97 -25.22 -37.53
CA ARG A 472 -0.81 -26.06 -37.17
C ARG A 472 0.30 -25.26 -36.49
N ARG A 473 0.29 -23.93 -36.56
CA ARG A 473 1.40 -23.10 -36.05
C ARG A 473 1.34 -22.90 -34.54
N ALA A 474 0.17 -22.59 -33.97
CA ALA A 474 0.04 -22.41 -32.53
C ALA A 474 0.22 -23.72 -31.75
N VAL A 475 -0.26 -24.85 -32.30
CA VAL A 475 0.00 -26.19 -31.76
C VAL A 475 1.49 -26.54 -31.83
N SER A 476 2.17 -26.20 -32.94
CA SER A 476 3.62 -26.41 -33.08
C SER A 476 4.46 -25.59 -32.10
N VAL A 477 4.00 -24.39 -31.70
CA VAL A 477 4.66 -23.53 -30.71
C VAL A 477 4.58 -24.13 -29.30
N ILE A 478 3.44 -24.72 -28.95
CA ILE A 478 3.29 -25.39 -27.66
C ILE A 478 4.09 -26.70 -27.65
N ASN A 479 4.09 -27.45 -28.77
CA ASN A 479 4.93 -28.64 -28.93
C ASN A 479 6.44 -28.33 -28.83
N SER A 480 6.93 -27.25 -29.43
CA SER A 480 8.36 -26.87 -29.32
C SER A 480 8.74 -26.35 -27.93
N SER A 481 7.75 -25.90 -27.15
CA SER A 481 7.93 -25.46 -25.76
C SER A 481 7.81 -26.61 -24.74
N SER A 482 7.39 -27.79 -25.19
CA SER A 482 7.08 -28.93 -24.31
C SER A 482 8.33 -29.63 -23.75
N GLU A 483 9.44 -29.61 -24.51
CA GLU A 483 10.76 -30.07 -24.02
C GLU A 483 11.25 -29.21 -22.83
N LYS A 484 10.99 -27.90 -22.87
CA LYS A 484 11.40 -26.95 -21.82
C LYS A 484 10.54 -27.04 -20.54
N LEU A 485 9.34 -27.63 -20.63
CA LEU A 485 8.48 -27.92 -19.48
C LEU A 485 8.92 -29.14 -18.68
N GLY A 486 10.03 -29.78 -19.03
CA GLY A 486 10.59 -30.91 -18.29
C GLY A 486 9.92 -32.24 -18.62
N GLY A 487 9.70 -32.52 -19.91
CA GLY A 487 9.06 -33.75 -20.38
C GLY A 487 7.54 -33.62 -20.51
N ALA A 488 7.04 -32.47 -20.95
CA ALA A 488 5.62 -32.32 -21.27
C ALA A 488 5.33 -32.90 -22.67
N ARG A 489 4.29 -33.71 -22.78
CA ARG A 489 3.81 -34.27 -24.05
C ARG A 489 2.40 -33.79 -24.32
N VAL A 490 2.18 -33.22 -25.49
CA VAL A 490 0.82 -32.94 -25.97
C VAL A 490 0.17 -34.27 -26.34
N VAL A 491 -0.81 -34.69 -25.53
CA VAL A 491 -1.46 -36.01 -25.65
C VAL A 491 -2.84 -35.92 -26.30
N ALA A 492 -3.43 -34.73 -26.35
CA ALA A 492 -4.73 -34.50 -26.96
C ALA A 492 -4.80 -33.12 -27.61
N THR A 493 -5.45 -33.04 -28.78
CA THR A 493 -5.84 -31.78 -29.41
C THR A 493 -7.28 -31.88 -29.89
N ALA A 494 -8.02 -30.79 -29.82
CA ALA A 494 -9.38 -30.72 -30.31
C ALA A 494 -9.67 -29.33 -30.88
N VAL A 495 -10.64 -29.26 -31.77
CA VAL A 495 -11.14 -28.00 -32.34
C VAL A 495 -12.64 -27.91 -32.06
N VAL A 496 -13.08 -26.76 -31.55
CA VAL A 496 -14.50 -26.46 -31.34
C VAL A 496 -14.83 -25.07 -31.90
N PRO A 497 -16.07 -24.84 -32.34
CA PRO A 497 -16.55 -23.49 -32.61
C PRO A 497 -16.64 -22.70 -31.30
N ASP A 498 -16.74 -21.37 -31.41
CA ASP A 498 -16.88 -20.45 -30.28
C ASP A 498 -18.26 -20.59 -29.63
N ASN A 499 -18.42 -21.66 -28.84
CA ASN A 499 -19.66 -22.05 -28.19
C ASN A 499 -19.39 -22.54 -26.77
N VAL A 500 -20.01 -21.85 -25.80
CA VAL A 500 -19.82 -22.10 -24.35
C VAL A 500 -19.96 -23.58 -23.98
N VAL A 501 -21.04 -24.23 -24.42
CA VAL A 501 -21.33 -25.62 -24.05
C VAL A 501 -20.31 -26.58 -24.63
N LYS A 502 -19.91 -26.39 -25.90
CA LYS A 502 -18.91 -27.25 -26.54
C LYS A 502 -17.52 -27.10 -25.92
N ILE A 503 -17.12 -25.86 -25.60
CA ILE A 503 -15.85 -25.59 -24.91
C ILE A 503 -15.88 -26.23 -23.52
N GLN A 504 -16.94 -26.02 -22.73
CA GLN A 504 -17.08 -26.59 -21.39
C GLN A 504 -17.03 -28.12 -21.37
N ASN A 505 -17.67 -28.78 -22.34
CA ASN A 505 -17.68 -30.24 -22.43
C ASN A 505 -16.27 -30.81 -22.64
N ILE A 506 -15.46 -30.18 -23.48
CA ILE A 506 -14.06 -30.60 -23.69
C ILE A 506 -13.21 -30.31 -22.45
N LEU A 507 -13.35 -29.12 -21.86
CA LEU A 507 -12.59 -28.76 -20.65
C LEU A 507 -12.88 -29.72 -19.50
N ARG A 508 -14.16 -30.02 -19.20
CA ARG A 508 -14.56 -31.00 -18.17
C ARG A 508 -14.06 -32.40 -18.48
N ARG A 509 -14.18 -32.85 -19.73
CA ARG A 509 -13.69 -34.19 -20.11
C ARG A 509 -12.18 -34.29 -19.88
N TRP A 510 -11.41 -33.29 -20.29
CA TRP A 510 -9.96 -33.31 -20.14
C TRP A 510 -9.49 -33.10 -18.70
N SER A 511 -10.18 -32.31 -17.89
CA SER A 511 -9.82 -32.12 -16.48
C SER A 511 -10.29 -33.27 -15.59
N ASP A 512 -11.56 -33.68 -15.72
CA ASP A 512 -12.22 -34.52 -14.72
C ASP A 512 -12.08 -36.02 -15.06
N ILE A 513 -12.06 -36.36 -16.36
CA ILE A 513 -12.04 -37.75 -16.83
C ILE A 513 -10.64 -38.14 -17.30
N GLU A 514 -10.07 -37.40 -18.24
CA GLU A 514 -8.77 -37.74 -18.82
C GLU A 514 -7.59 -37.26 -17.98
N GLN A 515 -7.84 -36.47 -16.93
CA GLN A 515 -6.87 -35.96 -15.95
C GLN A 515 -5.62 -35.38 -16.60
N MET A 516 -5.82 -34.37 -17.44
CA MET A 516 -4.72 -33.58 -18.01
C MET A 516 -4.06 -32.72 -16.93
N ASP A 517 -2.76 -32.49 -17.04
CA ASP A 517 -2.05 -31.61 -16.11
C ASP A 517 -2.21 -30.14 -16.51
N LEU A 518 -2.19 -29.89 -17.82
CA LEU A 518 -2.32 -28.56 -18.41
C LEU A 518 -3.25 -28.60 -19.61
N ILE A 519 -4.23 -27.70 -19.63
CA ILE A 519 -5.08 -27.42 -20.78
C ILE A 519 -4.83 -25.99 -21.25
N VAL A 520 -4.46 -25.84 -22.52
CA VAL A 520 -4.30 -24.53 -23.16
C VAL A 520 -5.39 -24.36 -24.22
N THR A 521 -6.20 -23.31 -24.10
CA THR A 521 -7.14 -22.95 -25.17
C THR A 521 -6.52 -21.87 -26.07
N LEU A 522 -6.82 -21.92 -27.36
CA LEU A 522 -6.31 -20.98 -28.36
C LEU A 522 -7.49 -20.30 -29.05
N GLY A 523 -7.61 -18.98 -28.90
CA GLY A 523 -8.67 -18.19 -29.55
C GLY A 523 -9.91 -17.96 -28.68
N GLY A 524 -10.83 -17.14 -29.19
CA GLY A 524 -12.08 -16.78 -28.53
C GLY A 524 -11.93 -15.87 -27.30
N THR A 525 -10.81 -15.16 -27.15
CA THR A 525 -10.52 -14.26 -26.00
C THR A 525 -10.69 -12.78 -26.31
N GLY A 526 -11.04 -12.39 -27.55
CA GLY A 526 -11.22 -11.00 -27.96
C GLY A 526 -12.53 -10.37 -27.48
N PHE A 527 -12.86 -9.19 -28.00
CA PHE A 527 -14.09 -8.44 -27.65
C PHE A 527 -15.27 -8.71 -28.59
N THR A 528 -15.12 -9.56 -29.60
CA THR A 528 -16.21 -9.79 -30.55
C THR A 528 -17.35 -10.56 -29.86
N PRO A 529 -18.61 -10.39 -30.29
CA PRO A 529 -19.74 -11.16 -29.72
C PRO A 529 -19.60 -12.68 -29.87
N ARG A 530 -18.67 -13.13 -30.71
CA ARG A 530 -18.34 -14.54 -30.89
C ARG A 530 -17.27 -15.02 -29.93
N ASP A 531 -16.39 -14.17 -29.42
CA ASP A 531 -15.35 -14.58 -28.46
C ASP A 531 -15.97 -15.02 -27.13
N LEU A 532 -16.03 -16.32 -26.86
CA LEU A 532 -16.74 -16.88 -25.67
C LEU A 532 -15.87 -17.81 -24.81
N THR A 533 -14.57 -17.86 -25.07
CA THR A 533 -13.64 -18.76 -24.35
C THR A 533 -13.53 -18.46 -22.85
N PRO A 534 -13.41 -17.19 -22.40
CA PRO A 534 -13.40 -16.85 -20.97
C PRO A 534 -14.72 -17.18 -20.27
N GLU A 535 -15.86 -16.89 -20.91
CA GLU A 535 -17.21 -17.20 -20.44
C GLU A 535 -17.43 -18.70 -20.25
N ALA A 536 -16.82 -19.51 -21.13
CA ALA A 536 -16.84 -20.97 -21.01
C ALA A 536 -15.94 -21.47 -19.88
N THR A 537 -14.77 -20.85 -19.70
CA THR A 537 -13.71 -21.34 -18.81
C THR A 537 -13.93 -20.95 -17.34
N LYS A 538 -14.29 -19.68 -17.07
CA LYS A 538 -14.41 -19.15 -15.69
C LYS A 538 -15.36 -19.97 -14.79
N PRO A 539 -16.55 -20.39 -15.23
CA PRO A 539 -17.47 -21.18 -14.39
C PRO A 539 -16.94 -22.57 -14.02
N LEU A 540 -15.89 -23.06 -14.68
CA LEU A 540 -15.30 -24.37 -14.42
C LEU A 540 -14.10 -24.32 -13.47
N ILE A 541 -13.52 -23.14 -13.28
CA ILE A 541 -12.36 -22.92 -12.42
C ILE A 541 -12.79 -22.95 -10.95
N GLU A 542 -12.07 -23.73 -10.13
CA GLU A 542 -12.26 -23.81 -8.68
C GLU A 542 -11.35 -22.84 -7.93
N LYS A 543 -10.14 -22.58 -8.48
CA LYS A 543 -9.17 -21.64 -7.94
C LYS A 543 -8.56 -20.81 -9.05
N GLU A 544 -8.80 -19.50 -9.06
CA GLU A 544 -8.25 -18.60 -10.07
C GLU A 544 -6.73 -18.42 -9.92
N THR A 545 -6.05 -18.20 -11.04
CA THR A 545 -4.60 -17.92 -11.08
C THR A 545 -4.31 -16.56 -11.73
N PRO A 546 -4.78 -15.43 -11.14
CA PRO A 546 -4.69 -14.11 -11.77
C PRO A 546 -3.26 -13.64 -12.03
N GLY A 547 -2.28 -14.12 -11.26
CA GLY A 547 -0.86 -13.83 -11.49
C GLY A 547 -0.35 -14.30 -12.86
N LEU A 548 -0.85 -15.43 -13.39
CA LEU A 548 -0.46 -15.90 -14.72
C LEU A 548 -1.01 -14.95 -15.80
N LEU A 549 -2.25 -14.48 -15.64
CA LEU A 549 -2.87 -13.52 -16.55
C LEU A 549 -2.16 -12.17 -16.54
N TYR A 550 -1.76 -11.71 -15.36
CA TYR A 550 -0.99 -10.47 -15.21
C TYR A 550 0.33 -10.54 -15.99
N VAL A 551 1.09 -11.62 -15.83
CA VAL A 551 2.37 -11.83 -16.54
C VAL A 551 2.17 -11.92 -18.05
N MET A 552 1.17 -12.69 -18.52
CA MET A 552 0.83 -12.75 -19.95
C MET A 552 0.51 -11.36 -20.51
N MET A 553 -0.35 -10.61 -19.82
CA MET A 553 -0.76 -9.27 -20.26
C MET A 553 0.43 -8.30 -20.27
N GLN A 554 1.25 -8.33 -19.22
CA GLN A 554 2.43 -7.46 -19.10
C GLN A 554 3.44 -7.71 -20.21
N GLU A 555 3.74 -8.97 -20.54
CA GLU A 555 4.69 -9.30 -21.61
C GLU A 555 4.12 -8.99 -22.99
N SER A 556 2.84 -9.31 -23.25
CA SER A 556 2.22 -8.99 -24.54
C SER A 556 2.09 -7.49 -24.79
N LEU A 557 1.88 -6.66 -23.75
CA LEU A 557 1.83 -5.20 -23.88
C LEU A 557 3.15 -4.56 -24.30
N LYS A 558 4.30 -5.24 -24.06
CA LYS A 558 5.60 -4.77 -24.56
C LYS A 558 5.72 -4.89 -26.08
N VAL A 559 4.97 -5.81 -26.68
CA VAL A 559 5.00 -6.08 -28.12
C VAL A 559 3.90 -5.29 -28.84
N THR A 560 2.69 -5.28 -28.28
CA THR A 560 1.56 -4.59 -28.91
C THR A 560 0.60 -3.98 -27.87
N PRO A 561 0.21 -2.70 -28.04
CA PRO A 561 -0.79 -2.09 -27.16
C PRO A 561 -2.15 -2.80 -27.26
N PHE A 562 -2.45 -3.46 -28.39
CA PHE A 562 -3.72 -4.18 -28.58
C PHE A 562 -3.86 -5.43 -27.70
N ALA A 563 -2.80 -5.86 -27.01
CA ALA A 563 -2.87 -6.95 -26.04
C ALA A 563 -3.90 -6.68 -24.92
N MET A 564 -4.15 -5.40 -24.59
CA MET A 564 -5.16 -4.98 -23.61
C MET A 564 -6.59 -5.44 -23.94
N LEU A 565 -6.85 -5.83 -25.20
CA LEU A 565 -8.16 -6.28 -25.66
C LEU A 565 -8.41 -7.79 -25.44
N SER A 566 -7.48 -8.49 -24.78
CA SER A 566 -7.67 -9.90 -24.41
C SER A 566 -8.42 -10.05 -23.08
N ARG A 567 -9.45 -10.88 -23.07
CA ARG A 567 -10.28 -11.23 -21.89
C ARG A 567 -9.93 -12.59 -21.28
N SER A 568 -8.73 -13.11 -21.53
CA SER A 568 -8.26 -14.42 -21.06
C SER A 568 -8.60 -14.72 -19.60
N ALA A 569 -8.88 -16.00 -19.30
CA ALA A 569 -8.98 -16.53 -17.94
C ALA A 569 -7.97 -17.65 -17.70
N ALA A 570 -7.56 -17.83 -16.45
CA ALA A 570 -6.67 -18.92 -16.04
C ALA A 570 -7.02 -19.36 -14.61
N GLY A 571 -6.93 -20.66 -14.36
CA GLY A 571 -7.25 -21.23 -13.06
C GLY A 571 -7.15 -22.74 -13.01
N ILE A 572 -7.37 -23.29 -11.83
CA ILE A 572 -7.23 -24.71 -11.52
C ILE A 572 -8.63 -25.31 -11.36
N ARG A 573 -8.82 -26.50 -11.94
CA ARG A 573 -9.98 -27.37 -11.75
C ARG A 573 -9.47 -28.76 -11.37
N GLY A 574 -9.80 -29.25 -10.17
CA GLY A 574 -9.21 -30.48 -9.66
C GLY A 574 -7.69 -30.40 -9.62
N SER A 575 -7.01 -31.28 -10.37
CA SER A 575 -5.55 -31.29 -10.54
C SER A 575 -5.07 -30.72 -11.88
N THR A 576 -5.95 -30.04 -12.62
CA THR A 576 -5.66 -29.52 -13.97
C THR A 576 -5.55 -28.01 -13.96
N LEU A 577 -4.47 -27.48 -14.52
CA LEU A 577 -4.32 -26.06 -14.79
C LEU A 577 -4.90 -25.72 -16.18
N ILE A 578 -5.78 -24.72 -16.26
CA ILE A 578 -6.41 -24.27 -17.50
C ILE A 578 -5.97 -22.83 -17.78
N ILE A 579 -5.51 -22.54 -19.00
CA ILE A 579 -5.04 -21.21 -19.43
C ILE A 579 -5.64 -20.85 -20.79
N ASN A 580 -6.35 -19.73 -20.88
CA ASN A 580 -6.84 -19.21 -22.16
C ASN A 580 -5.81 -18.30 -22.84
N MET A 581 -5.36 -18.68 -24.02
CA MET A 581 -4.42 -17.91 -24.83
C MET A 581 -5.07 -17.31 -26.07
N PRO A 582 -4.51 -16.20 -26.60
CA PRO A 582 -4.97 -15.61 -27.86
C PRO A 582 -4.89 -16.59 -29.03
N GLY A 583 -5.67 -16.34 -30.09
CA GLY A 583 -5.64 -17.19 -31.29
C GLY A 583 -4.43 -16.96 -32.21
N ASN A 584 -3.68 -15.87 -32.01
CA ASN A 584 -2.52 -15.55 -32.85
C ASN A 584 -1.29 -16.38 -32.42
N PRO A 585 -0.66 -17.18 -33.31
CA PRO A 585 0.50 -18.01 -32.96
C PRO A 585 1.70 -17.25 -32.37
N ASN A 586 1.93 -16.00 -32.78
CA ASN A 586 3.01 -15.17 -32.22
C ASN A 586 2.70 -14.76 -30.78
N ALA A 587 1.46 -14.34 -30.52
CA ALA A 587 1.01 -14.00 -29.17
C ALA A 587 1.00 -15.23 -28.24
N VAL A 588 0.71 -16.42 -28.77
CA VAL A 588 0.82 -17.69 -28.03
C VAL A 588 2.29 -17.98 -27.67
N ALA A 589 3.23 -17.77 -28.60
CA ALA A 589 4.66 -17.97 -28.33
C ALA A 589 5.17 -17.02 -27.25
N GLU A 590 4.74 -15.77 -27.29
CA GLU A 590 5.06 -14.76 -26.27
C GLU A 590 4.51 -15.15 -24.90
N CYS A 591 3.22 -15.47 -24.83
CA CYS A 591 2.56 -15.89 -23.59
C CYS A 591 3.21 -17.16 -23.01
N MET A 592 3.50 -18.17 -23.84
CA MET A 592 4.20 -19.36 -23.40
C MET A 592 5.61 -19.03 -22.91
N GLY A 593 6.36 -18.20 -23.64
CA GLY A 593 7.70 -17.75 -23.24
C GLY A 593 7.70 -17.09 -21.86
N ALA A 594 6.71 -16.25 -21.59
CA ALA A 594 6.54 -15.56 -20.31
C ALA A 594 6.22 -16.52 -19.15
N LEU A 595 5.38 -17.53 -19.40
CA LEU A 595 4.90 -18.43 -18.35
C LEU A 595 5.84 -19.61 -18.07
N LEU A 596 6.64 -20.04 -19.05
CA LEU A 596 7.52 -21.21 -18.96
C LEU A 596 8.32 -21.32 -17.64
N PRO A 597 8.97 -20.25 -17.12
CA PRO A 597 9.75 -20.33 -15.88
C PRO A 597 8.93 -20.72 -14.65
N ALA A 598 7.68 -20.25 -14.55
CA ALA A 598 6.79 -20.50 -13.41
C ALA A 598 5.93 -21.75 -13.59
N LEU A 599 5.55 -22.06 -14.84
CA LEU A 599 4.60 -23.11 -15.19
C LEU A 599 5.10 -24.50 -14.75
N LYS A 600 6.40 -24.78 -14.88
CA LYS A 600 7.01 -26.04 -14.43
C LYS A 600 6.85 -26.25 -12.91
N HIS A 601 7.05 -25.20 -12.13
CA HIS A 601 6.91 -25.29 -10.67
C HIS A 601 5.43 -25.38 -10.26
N GLY A 602 4.56 -24.59 -10.89
CA GLY A 602 3.12 -24.62 -10.64
C GLY A 602 2.50 -26.00 -10.86
N LEU A 603 2.84 -26.68 -11.97
CA LEU A 603 2.32 -28.01 -12.26
C LEU A 603 2.78 -29.08 -11.24
N LYS A 604 4.01 -28.98 -10.72
CA LYS A 604 4.49 -29.86 -9.63
C LYS A 604 3.73 -29.63 -8.33
N GLN A 605 3.45 -28.38 -7.98
CA GLN A 605 2.68 -28.04 -6.78
C GLN A 605 1.24 -28.55 -6.86
N ILE A 606 0.60 -28.42 -8.03
CA ILE A 606 -0.77 -28.91 -8.25
C ILE A 606 -0.85 -30.45 -8.13
N ARG A 607 0.22 -31.17 -8.50
CA ARG A 607 0.36 -32.63 -8.33
C ARG A 607 0.63 -33.08 -6.87
N GLY A 608 0.93 -32.16 -5.95
CA GLY A 608 1.07 -32.46 -4.52
C GLY A 608 2.48 -32.83 -4.03
N ASP A 609 3.54 -32.56 -4.81
CA ASP A 609 4.93 -32.79 -4.39
C ASP A 609 5.34 -31.81 -3.27
N LYS A 610 5.21 -32.22 -2.01
CA LYS A 610 5.54 -31.42 -0.81
C LYS A 610 7.03 -31.48 -0.41
N LYS A 611 7.95 -31.90 -1.27
CA LYS A 611 9.38 -32.07 -0.92
C LYS A 611 10.34 -31.54 -1.99
N GLU A 612 10.58 -30.24 -2.00
CA GLU A 612 11.89 -29.71 -2.36
C GLU A 612 12.30 -28.62 -1.37
N LYS A 613 13.31 -28.93 -0.53
CA LYS A 613 14.16 -27.89 0.05
C LYS A 613 15.06 -27.41 -1.09
N HIS A 614 14.86 -26.19 -1.57
CA HIS A 614 15.69 -25.59 -2.63
C HIS A 614 17.19 -25.69 -2.30
N PRO A 615 18.03 -26.30 -3.15
CA PRO A 615 19.43 -25.94 -3.22
C PRO A 615 19.53 -24.62 -3.99
N ARG A 616 20.04 -23.57 -3.33
CA ARG A 616 20.24 -22.20 -3.83
C ARG A 616 18.96 -21.35 -3.96
N HIS A 617 18.48 -20.90 -2.81
CA HIS A 617 17.79 -19.61 -2.73
C HIS A 617 18.82 -18.52 -3.09
N VAL A 618 18.73 -18.00 -4.31
CA VAL A 618 19.42 -16.76 -4.66
C VAL A 618 18.54 -15.64 -4.10
N PRO A 619 19.05 -14.76 -3.22
CA PRO A 619 18.28 -13.64 -2.68
C PRO A 619 17.65 -12.83 -3.82
N HIS A 620 16.50 -12.21 -3.57
CA HIS A 620 15.81 -11.31 -4.53
C HIS A 620 16.70 -10.18 -5.10
N VAL A 621 17.90 -9.99 -4.55
CA VAL A 621 18.91 -9.02 -4.96
C VAL A 621 19.59 -9.40 -6.30
N ASP A 622 19.63 -10.68 -6.69
CA ASP A 622 20.36 -11.10 -7.90
C ASP A 622 19.45 -11.55 -9.07
N ALA A 623 18.13 -11.36 -8.95
CA ALA A 623 17.21 -11.55 -10.06
C ALA A 623 17.25 -10.31 -10.96
N VAL A 624 17.76 -10.42 -12.19
CA VAL A 624 17.86 -9.30 -13.15
C VAL A 624 16.44 -8.87 -13.57
N PRO A 625 15.97 -7.68 -13.18
CA PRO A 625 14.68 -7.18 -13.61
C PRO A 625 14.75 -6.60 -15.03
N ALA A 626 13.72 -6.78 -15.85
CA ALA A 626 13.52 -5.92 -17.03
C ALA A 626 12.93 -4.58 -16.55
N ASP A 627 13.76 -3.76 -15.91
CA ASP A 627 13.33 -2.51 -15.27
C ASP A 627 13.63 -1.31 -16.17
N VAL A 628 12.65 -0.41 -16.27
CA VAL A 628 12.85 0.95 -16.79
C VAL A 628 13.93 1.68 -15.96
N TRP A 629 14.06 1.30 -14.68
CA TRP A 629 15.20 1.64 -13.84
C TRP A 629 16.51 1.10 -14.40
N GLU A 630 16.60 -0.14 -14.90
CA GLU A 630 17.87 -0.70 -15.34
C GLU A 630 18.38 -0.04 -16.63
N GLN A 631 17.49 0.37 -17.52
CA GLN A 631 17.83 1.23 -18.66
C GLN A 631 18.27 2.63 -18.21
N SER A 632 17.54 3.25 -17.27
CA SER A 632 17.86 4.58 -16.72
C SER A 632 19.15 4.58 -15.86
N TYR A 633 19.39 3.50 -15.14
CA TYR A 633 20.54 3.24 -14.29
C TYR A 633 21.77 3.03 -15.16
N ARG A 634 21.70 2.15 -16.18
CA ARG A 634 22.79 1.95 -17.16
C ARG A 634 23.17 3.26 -17.85
N LEU A 635 22.21 4.11 -18.21
CA LEU A 635 22.46 5.45 -18.76
C LEU A 635 23.11 6.41 -17.75
N SER A 636 22.87 6.24 -16.45
CA SER A 636 23.47 7.07 -15.39
C SER A 636 24.87 6.61 -14.95
N THR A 637 25.25 5.37 -15.26
CA THR A 637 26.52 4.75 -14.85
C THR A 637 27.47 4.45 -16.01
N ALA A 638 27.11 4.81 -17.26
CA ALA A 638 27.99 4.61 -18.41
C ALA A 638 29.10 5.68 -18.43
N ASP A 639 30.33 5.27 -18.15
CA ASP A 639 31.53 6.05 -18.48
C ASP A 639 31.75 5.98 -20.00
N ASP A 640 31.57 7.11 -20.68
CA ASP A 640 31.90 7.26 -22.10
C ASP A 640 33.41 7.20 -22.31
N VAL A 641 33.92 6.03 -22.70
CA VAL A 641 35.20 5.91 -23.41
C VAL A 641 34.91 5.47 -24.84
N SER A 642 34.68 6.43 -25.74
CA SER A 642 35.27 6.42 -27.08
C SER A 642 34.93 7.71 -27.84
N CYS A 643 35.88 8.64 -27.79
CA CYS A 643 35.95 9.77 -28.71
C CYS A 643 36.36 9.25 -30.09
N SER A 644 35.47 9.30 -31.10
CA SER A 644 35.85 9.10 -32.50
C SER A 644 36.05 10.45 -33.18
N CYS A 645 37.21 11.05 -32.98
CA CYS A 645 37.71 12.19 -33.76
C CYS A 645 39.22 12.03 -33.97
N CYS A 646 39.62 11.01 -34.73
CA CYS A 646 40.88 10.92 -35.46
C CYS A 646 40.70 9.96 -36.65
N ASN A 647 40.32 10.52 -37.80
CA ASN A 647 40.86 10.20 -39.14
C ASN A 647 40.37 11.22 -40.15
#